data_AF-A0A2J7PH56-F1
#
_entry.id   AF-A0A2J7PH56-F1
#
_cell.length_a   1.000
_cell.length_b   1.000
_cell.length_c   1.000
_cell.angle_alpha   90.00
_cell.angle_beta   90.00
_cell.angle_gamma   90.00
#
_symmetry.space_group_name_H-M   'P 1'
#
loop_
_entity.id
_entity.type
_entity.pdbx_description
1 polymer ?
#
loop_
_entity_poly.entity_id
_entity_poly.type
_entity_poly.pdbx_seq_one_letter_code
_entity_poly.pdbx_strand_id
1 'polypeptide(L)'
;MPYPSSKLAVRDSFDDEDVSDDVEDEVFIRDGRNGFKVDEERGVKRPLMAPRRKSKSSQFHSEIGRNPPCRALCAPFCYGFIALAVLLGLILLVVSLVMWFPFPLDKVIKFWKVGEGSQLDSIIVPCTELVVEDVWTRSLPKLTVESAVRLNDVNRDGVMDVIVGYGTGADGHNVPNFMCTLYFDRKTPCLGGVIALDGLTGNTIWQHWTSHPIFTVDCSADLTEDKTSDCLISGKGGVLQLVNGHDGSNVWQFVEQVGGAELHGEPFVDIFSAQFIQDVDGDGLPDVLAAHTQDTPEGMKGCLVLISGKEGKFLQKVATPHQEETYYAPQVLVYLDGASIVMFGTGGQASPGGLYAVPLHQLVKGNMLEVQELYRDEAKGIMSPPVLADLNQDGSEDVVAAMFNSVVIAFNGLTLQPLWNVSFPGSETFSAPTPSYFNDDSIPDFLVKYQNGPGFPVYYSSQTTVLDGKTGTPLLDKPVVDTAGSQMGGLSISVEGLGNDLLLYWTANCLHHEGPTKPFSFMPGSSIQAQSRADLCQMLFNSTLSTQFVALSQHVEPPGIAVYSSEERRELEYNSSVNTSAQAHHYLDTHPDFLDAYRRNTVISNKKKEFEGDTTGASSFRHRGDDSVLGNNVKGKGSNYFYNEGDYLVANQGQNRISNDAGEQEETLASDFQGDHIVAHPKAHLGQVHESTHYQSCFQ
;
A
#
# COMPACT_ATOMS: atom_id res chain seq x y z
N MET A 1 -25.63 19.39 49.51
CA MET A 1 -25.84 20.67 50.23
C MET A 1 -24.56 21.50 50.11
N PRO A 2 -24.63 22.85 50.08
CA PRO A 2 -23.49 23.71 49.72
C PRO A 2 -22.90 24.54 50.89
N TYR A 3 -21.74 25.21 50.62
CA TYR A 3 -21.22 26.42 51.29
C TYR A 3 -20.73 26.32 52.77
N PRO A 4 -20.00 27.32 53.35
CA PRO A 4 -19.09 28.33 52.74
C PRO A 4 -17.79 28.72 53.56
N SER A 5 -16.84 29.36 52.86
CA SER A 5 -15.98 30.53 53.23
C SER A 5 -15.31 30.75 54.62
N SER A 6 -14.03 31.19 54.55
CA SER A 6 -13.41 32.26 55.39
C SER A 6 -12.21 32.85 54.60
N LYS A 7 -11.92 34.16 54.37
CA LYS A 7 -12.09 35.52 54.97
C LYS A 7 -10.93 36.03 55.88
N LEU A 8 -10.69 37.36 55.81
CA LEU A 8 -9.66 38.22 56.48
C LEU A 8 -8.31 38.33 55.71
N ALA A 9 -7.55 39.44 55.67
CA ALA A 9 -7.60 40.80 56.30
C ALA A 9 -6.57 41.76 55.61
N VAL A 10 -6.48 43.11 55.78
CA VAL A 10 -7.43 44.22 56.09
C VAL A 10 -6.69 45.60 56.04
N ARG A 11 -7.22 46.66 55.36
CA ARG A 11 -6.92 48.14 55.48
C ARG A 11 -5.49 48.62 55.09
N ASP A 12 -5.13 49.87 54.72
CA ASP A 12 -5.73 51.22 54.40
C ASP A 12 -4.55 52.04 53.71
N SER A 13 -4.57 53.27 53.17
CA SER A 13 -5.51 54.34 52.67
C SER A 13 -4.63 55.41 51.92
N PHE A 14 -5.09 56.18 50.92
CA PHE A 14 -5.57 57.59 51.00
C PHE A 14 -5.84 58.19 49.58
N ASP A 15 -6.94 58.96 49.45
CA ASP A 15 -7.31 60.16 48.62
C ASP A 15 -6.87 60.24 47.12
N ASP A 16 -7.74 60.43 46.10
CA ASP A 16 -8.72 61.51 45.71
C ASP A 16 -8.08 62.60 44.78
N GLU A 17 -8.73 63.31 43.85
CA GLU A 17 -10.16 63.65 43.57
C GLU A 17 -10.39 64.02 42.06
N ASP A 18 -11.57 63.71 41.46
CA ASP A 18 -12.45 64.46 40.50
C ASP A 18 -11.96 65.34 39.28
N VAL A 19 -12.73 65.69 38.21
CA VAL A 19 -13.98 65.22 37.50
C VAL A 19 -14.17 66.01 36.16
N SER A 20 -14.94 65.50 35.18
CA SER A 20 -15.58 66.18 34.00
C SER A 20 -14.70 66.75 32.85
N ASP A 21 -15.16 67.16 31.65
CA ASP A 21 -16.11 66.71 30.57
C ASP A 21 -15.82 67.64 29.32
N ASP A 22 -16.44 67.70 28.12
CA ASP A 22 -17.65 67.11 27.49
C ASP A 22 -17.60 67.20 25.91
N VAL A 23 -18.54 66.54 25.19
CA VAL A 23 -19.13 66.79 23.83
C VAL A 23 -18.26 67.06 22.55
N GLU A 24 -18.28 66.07 21.64
CA GLU A 24 -18.64 65.99 20.19
C GLU A 24 -18.41 67.09 19.09
N ASP A 25 -18.45 66.60 17.83
CA ASP A 25 -18.89 67.19 16.54
C ASP A 25 -18.01 68.06 15.58
N GLU A 26 -17.49 67.38 14.54
CA GLU A 26 -17.87 67.47 13.10
C GLU A 26 -17.52 68.66 12.13
N VAL A 27 -17.21 68.25 10.89
CA VAL A 27 -17.14 68.87 9.53
C VAL A 27 -16.27 70.07 9.03
N PHE A 28 -15.80 69.85 7.79
CA PHE A 28 -15.56 70.75 6.62
C PHE A 28 -14.34 71.70 6.45
N ILE A 29 -13.33 71.17 5.73
CA ILE A 29 -12.65 71.72 4.51
C ILE A 29 -12.33 73.24 4.42
N ARG A 30 -11.02 73.60 4.34
CA ARG A 30 -10.45 74.37 3.19
C ARG A 30 -8.91 74.49 3.09
N ASP A 31 -8.45 74.61 1.83
CA ASP A 31 -7.27 75.31 1.25
C ASP A 31 -6.13 75.85 2.18
N GLY A 32 -4.83 75.60 1.88
CA GLY A 32 -3.75 76.20 2.73
C GLY A 32 -2.24 76.20 2.37
N ARG A 33 -1.73 75.52 1.32
CA ARG A 33 -0.42 75.74 0.62
C ARG A 33 0.81 76.39 1.36
N ASN A 34 1.92 75.62 1.49
CA ASN A 34 3.34 76.02 1.78
C ASN A 34 3.66 76.55 3.21
N GLY A 35 4.79 76.29 3.87
CA GLY A 35 6.08 75.73 3.47
C GLY A 35 7.27 76.42 4.21
N PHE A 36 7.82 75.72 5.21
CA PHE A 36 9.22 75.78 5.72
C PHE A 36 9.88 77.06 6.34
N LYS A 37 10.16 76.92 7.66
CA LYS A 37 11.44 77.19 8.40
C LYS A 37 12.15 78.58 8.42
N VAL A 38 12.20 79.12 9.65
CA VAL A 38 13.40 79.53 10.44
C VAL A 38 13.89 81.00 10.44
N ASP A 39 13.87 81.54 11.68
CA ASP A 39 14.66 82.58 12.39
C ASP A 39 14.51 84.12 12.23
N GLU A 40 14.39 84.70 13.43
CA GLU A 40 14.59 86.06 14.00
C GLU A 40 13.96 87.33 13.41
N GLU A 41 13.51 88.19 14.35
CA GLU A 41 12.84 89.46 14.10
C GLU A 41 13.79 90.67 14.13
N ARG A 42 13.52 91.69 13.29
CA ARG A 42 13.51 93.12 13.69
C ARG A 42 13.09 94.09 12.58
N GLY A 43 12.42 95.19 12.97
CA GLY A 43 12.94 96.51 12.57
C GLY A 43 12.12 97.45 11.67
N VAL A 44 11.00 97.02 11.08
CA VAL A 44 9.88 97.85 10.51
C VAL A 44 10.20 99.12 9.67
N LYS A 45 9.59 99.19 8.47
CA LYS A 45 9.21 100.36 7.62
C LYS A 45 9.95 100.55 6.27
N ARG A 46 9.11 100.77 5.24
CA ARG A 46 9.34 101.14 3.82
C ARG A 46 10.07 102.50 3.71
N PRO A 47 10.76 102.88 2.59
CA PRO A 47 10.24 102.76 1.22
C PRO A 47 11.27 102.48 0.07
N LEU A 48 10.80 102.66 -1.17
CA LEU A 48 11.47 102.34 -2.44
C LEU A 48 12.57 103.34 -2.85
N MET A 49 13.62 102.88 -3.57
CA MET A 49 13.99 103.33 -4.95
C MET A 49 15.43 102.93 -5.40
N ALA A 50 15.54 102.22 -6.53
CA ALA A 50 16.38 102.53 -7.73
C ALA A 50 17.94 102.75 -7.63
N PRO A 51 18.71 102.81 -8.75
CA PRO A 51 18.76 101.98 -9.98
C PRO A 51 20.21 101.73 -10.57
N ARG A 52 20.30 101.13 -11.78
CA ARG A 52 21.41 101.17 -12.81
C ARG A 52 22.58 100.19 -12.68
N ARG A 53 23.39 99.84 -13.71
CA ARG A 53 23.37 99.83 -15.23
C ARG A 53 24.63 99.01 -15.67
N LYS A 54 24.71 98.36 -16.85
CA LYS A 54 25.09 98.88 -18.21
C LYS A 54 25.26 97.67 -19.18
N SER A 55 25.27 97.77 -20.52
CA SER A 55 24.57 98.65 -21.48
C SER A 55 24.87 98.28 -22.95
N LYS A 56 23.89 98.46 -23.86
CA LYS A 56 24.04 98.61 -25.34
C LYS A 56 24.50 97.34 -26.12
N SER A 57 24.29 97.22 -27.44
CA SER A 57 23.76 98.17 -28.45
C SER A 57 22.82 97.49 -29.46
N SER A 58 21.89 98.25 -30.03
CA SER A 58 20.99 97.84 -31.12
C SER A 58 21.28 98.58 -32.44
N GLN A 59 20.78 98.08 -33.57
CA GLN A 59 20.60 98.85 -34.81
C GLN A 59 19.47 98.27 -35.68
N PHE A 60 18.89 99.10 -36.57
CA PHE A 60 17.75 98.82 -37.46
C PHE A 60 18.25 98.69 -38.93
N HIS A 61 17.51 98.28 -39.97
CA HIS A 61 16.06 98.18 -40.28
C HIS A 61 15.80 96.87 -41.10
N SER A 62 14.64 96.54 -41.69
CA SER A 62 13.39 97.26 -41.99
C SER A 62 12.11 96.47 -41.65
N GLU A 63 11.44 95.86 -42.65
CA GLU A 63 10.09 95.28 -42.58
C GLU A 63 9.96 94.02 -43.46
N ILE A 64 9.22 93.01 -42.96
CA ILE A 64 8.21 92.17 -43.63
C ILE A 64 7.91 90.97 -42.72
N GLY A 65 6.62 90.61 -42.58
CA GLY A 65 6.15 89.74 -41.50
C GLY A 65 6.50 88.25 -41.61
N ARG A 66 6.48 87.56 -40.45
CA ARG A 66 6.56 86.09 -40.36
C ARG A 66 5.62 85.54 -39.27
N ASN A 67 4.97 84.43 -39.57
CA ASN A 67 4.04 83.71 -38.69
C ASN A 67 4.78 82.94 -37.57
N PRO A 68 4.11 82.60 -36.45
CA PRO A 68 4.74 81.95 -35.30
C PRO A 68 5.21 80.50 -35.59
N PRO A 69 6.30 80.03 -34.96
CA PRO A 69 6.87 78.71 -35.22
C PRO A 69 6.17 77.58 -34.45
N CYS A 70 5.91 76.46 -35.14
CA CYS A 70 5.31 75.26 -34.58
C CYS A 70 6.27 74.50 -33.63
N ARG A 71 6.34 74.91 -32.35
CA ARG A 71 7.09 74.16 -31.31
C ARG A 71 6.36 73.91 -29.98
N ALA A 72 5.12 74.39 -29.82
CA ALA A 72 4.35 74.22 -28.58
C ALA A 72 3.45 72.96 -28.53
N LEU A 73 3.22 72.28 -29.66
CA LEU A 73 2.21 71.20 -29.77
C LEU A 73 2.79 69.77 -29.85
N CYS A 74 4.05 69.60 -30.25
CA CYS A 74 4.61 68.25 -30.49
C CYS A 74 5.04 67.53 -29.21
N ALA A 75 5.37 68.26 -28.13
CA ALA A 75 5.86 67.67 -26.88
C ALA A 75 4.87 66.66 -26.23
N PRO A 76 3.59 66.99 -25.97
CA PRO A 76 2.65 66.02 -25.38
C PRO A 76 2.41 64.80 -26.28
N PHE A 77 2.41 64.98 -27.60
CA PHE A 77 2.29 63.86 -28.54
C PHE A 77 3.48 62.88 -28.46
N CYS A 78 4.72 63.38 -28.36
CA CYS A 78 5.88 62.51 -28.20
C CYS A 78 5.83 61.70 -26.89
N TYR A 79 5.42 62.31 -25.77
CA TYR A 79 5.25 61.57 -24.52
C TYR A 79 4.11 60.54 -24.59
N GLY A 80 3.00 60.87 -25.28
CA GLY A 80 1.92 59.91 -25.54
C GLY A 80 2.38 58.70 -26.36
N PHE A 81 3.16 58.90 -27.43
CA PHE A 81 3.73 57.80 -28.21
C PHE A 81 4.75 56.97 -27.43
N ILE A 82 5.57 57.58 -26.56
CA ILE A 82 6.50 56.84 -25.69
C ILE A 82 5.72 55.99 -24.67
N ALA A 83 4.68 56.54 -24.04
CA ALA A 83 3.82 55.79 -23.11
C ALA A 83 3.12 54.62 -23.81
N LEU A 84 2.60 54.83 -25.03
CA LEU A 84 2.01 53.77 -25.85
C LEU A 84 3.03 52.66 -26.19
N ALA A 85 4.25 53.03 -26.57
CA ALA A 85 5.32 52.08 -26.90
C ALA A 85 5.76 51.25 -25.69
N VAL A 86 5.87 51.86 -24.49
CA VAL A 86 6.15 51.15 -23.24
C VAL A 86 5.02 50.19 -22.87
N LEU A 87 3.76 50.62 -23.03
CA LEU A 87 2.59 49.79 -22.73
C LEU A 87 2.45 48.61 -23.70
N LEU A 88 2.72 48.81 -25.00
CA LEU A 88 2.79 47.71 -25.97
C LEU A 88 3.96 46.77 -25.70
N GLY A 89 5.12 47.29 -25.28
CA GLY A 89 6.26 46.48 -24.86
C GLY A 89 5.96 45.61 -23.64
N LEU A 90 5.24 46.15 -22.64
CA LEU A 90 4.78 45.41 -21.48
C LEU A 90 3.76 44.31 -21.86
N ILE A 91 2.81 44.60 -22.76
CA ILE A 91 1.86 43.59 -23.25
C ILE A 91 2.61 42.45 -23.97
N LEU A 92 3.56 42.76 -24.85
CA LEU A 92 4.36 41.74 -25.53
C LEU A 92 5.22 40.92 -24.55
N LEU A 93 5.77 41.54 -23.51
CA LEU A 93 6.53 40.85 -22.46
C LEU A 93 5.62 39.93 -21.61
N VAL A 94 4.42 40.36 -21.26
CA VAL A 94 3.43 39.53 -20.55
C VAL A 94 2.98 38.35 -21.42
N VAL A 95 2.67 38.59 -22.71
CA VAL A 95 2.31 37.50 -23.64
C VAL A 95 3.48 36.53 -23.81
N SER A 96 4.72 37.02 -23.93
CA SER A 96 5.91 36.16 -24.01
C SER A 96 6.15 35.35 -22.73
N LEU A 97 5.85 35.91 -21.55
CA LEU A 97 5.93 35.19 -20.28
C LEU A 97 4.85 34.11 -20.18
N VAL A 98 3.61 34.37 -20.59
CA VAL A 98 2.53 33.36 -20.63
C VAL A 98 2.81 32.26 -21.66
N MET A 99 3.53 32.58 -22.74
CA MET A 99 3.95 31.60 -23.76
C MET A 99 5.17 30.76 -23.33
N TRP A 100 6.07 31.28 -22.49
CA TRP A 100 7.21 30.53 -21.93
C TRP A 100 6.86 29.77 -20.65
N PHE A 101 5.96 30.33 -19.84
CA PHE A 101 5.43 29.75 -18.63
C PHE A 101 3.90 29.67 -18.77
N PRO A 102 3.36 28.54 -19.28
CA PRO A 102 1.92 28.32 -19.36
C PRO A 102 1.36 28.09 -17.94
N PHE A 103 1.22 29.19 -17.19
CA PHE A 103 0.60 29.19 -15.87
C PHE A 103 -0.84 28.69 -15.99
N PRO A 104 -1.26 27.70 -15.18
CA PRO A 104 -2.63 27.20 -15.21
C PRO A 104 -3.58 28.27 -14.64
N LEU A 105 -4.17 29.06 -15.54
CA LEU A 105 -5.12 30.11 -15.20
C LEU A 105 -6.32 29.56 -14.42
N ASP A 106 -6.65 28.28 -14.57
CA ASP A 106 -7.67 27.59 -13.76
C ASP A 106 -7.35 27.62 -12.25
N LYS A 107 -6.07 27.54 -11.85
CA LYS A 107 -5.67 27.69 -10.44
C LYS A 107 -5.87 29.13 -9.95
N VAL A 108 -5.68 30.14 -10.82
CA VAL A 108 -5.90 31.57 -10.50
C VAL A 108 -7.40 31.91 -10.47
N ILE A 109 -8.21 31.33 -11.35
CA ILE A 109 -9.67 31.48 -11.37
C ILE A 109 -10.31 30.76 -10.16
N LYS A 110 -9.76 29.62 -9.71
CA LYS A 110 -10.12 29.05 -8.40
C LYS A 110 -9.80 30.03 -7.26
N PHE A 111 -8.62 30.65 -7.26
CA PHE A 111 -8.23 31.64 -6.24
C PHE A 111 -9.15 32.88 -6.20
N TRP A 112 -9.59 33.37 -7.36
CA TRP A 112 -10.50 34.53 -7.48
C TRP A 112 -12.00 34.18 -7.38
N LYS A 113 -12.35 32.90 -7.15
CA LYS A 113 -13.70 32.46 -6.77
C LYS A 113 -13.92 32.36 -5.25
N VAL A 114 -12.92 32.70 -4.44
CA VAL A 114 -13.08 32.83 -2.98
C VAL A 114 -13.77 34.16 -2.66
N GLY A 115 -15.10 34.19 -2.85
CA GLY A 115 -15.93 35.38 -2.62
C GLY A 115 -17.42 35.11 -2.78
N GLU A 116 -18.12 34.99 -1.66
CA GLU A 116 -19.60 35.00 -1.52
C GLU A 116 -20.39 34.07 -2.47
N GLY A 117 -19.88 32.86 -2.66
CA GLY A 117 -20.73 31.70 -2.90
C GLY A 117 -21.11 31.05 -1.58
N SER A 118 -22.19 31.49 -0.92
CA SER A 118 -22.73 30.75 0.23
C SER A 118 -23.40 29.47 -0.26
N GLN A 119 -22.61 28.40 -0.42
CA GLN A 119 -23.19 27.07 -0.27
C GLN A 119 -23.79 27.03 1.14
N LEU A 120 -25.03 26.52 1.24
CA LEU A 120 -25.35 25.80 2.46
C LEU A 120 -24.38 24.62 2.45
N ASP A 121 -23.59 24.45 3.50
CA ASP A 121 -22.93 23.18 3.74
C ASP A 121 -24.05 22.13 3.78
N SER A 122 -24.14 21.32 2.72
CA SER A 122 -25.05 20.19 2.70
C SER A 122 -24.62 19.30 3.86
N ILE A 123 -25.49 19.13 4.85
CA ILE A 123 -25.20 18.28 6.00
C ILE A 123 -25.10 16.85 5.46
N ILE A 124 -23.86 16.41 5.20
CA ILE A 124 -23.54 15.08 4.74
C ILE A 124 -23.91 14.14 5.90
N VAL A 125 -24.89 13.27 5.65
CA VAL A 125 -25.37 12.30 6.64
C VAL A 125 -24.49 11.06 6.53
N PRO A 126 -23.92 10.55 7.64
CA PRO A 126 -23.06 9.37 7.61
C PRO A 126 -23.84 8.12 7.18
N CYS A 127 -23.11 7.19 6.54
CA CYS A 127 -23.69 6.03 5.88
C CYS A 127 -23.75 4.84 6.85
N THR A 128 -24.88 4.73 7.57
CA THR A 128 -25.09 3.73 8.63
C THR A 128 -25.67 2.39 8.15
N GLU A 129 -26.17 2.32 6.91
CA GLU A 129 -26.71 1.12 6.30
C GLU A 129 -25.89 0.74 5.06
N LEU A 130 -25.48 -0.53 4.96
CA LEU A 130 -24.77 -1.08 3.81
C LEU A 130 -25.59 -2.22 3.21
N VAL A 131 -25.69 -2.23 1.89
CA VAL A 131 -26.33 -3.30 1.10
C VAL A 131 -25.28 -3.83 0.13
N VAL A 132 -25.15 -5.16 0.06
CA VAL A 132 -24.20 -5.83 -0.84
C VAL A 132 -24.99 -6.65 -1.86
N GLU A 133 -24.62 -6.52 -3.13
CA GLU A 133 -25.13 -7.33 -4.23
C GLU A 133 -23.97 -7.92 -5.05
N ASP A 134 -24.12 -9.15 -5.54
CA ASP A 134 -23.15 -9.79 -6.42
C ASP A 134 -23.36 -9.33 -7.86
N VAL A 135 -22.41 -8.56 -8.40
CA VAL A 135 -22.39 -8.15 -9.82
C VAL A 135 -22.18 -9.38 -10.72
N TRP A 136 -21.22 -10.23 -10.35
CA TRP A 136 -20.97 -11.55 -10.92
C TRP A 136 -20.25 -12.44 -9.90
N THR A 137 -20.17 -13.75 -10.17
CA THR A 137 -19.32 -14.66 -9.40
C THR A 137 -18.71 -15.72 -10.32
N ARG A 138 -17.46 -16.08 -10.07
CA ARG A 138 -16.74 -17.07 -10.89
C ARG A 138 -15.76 -17.92 -10.07
N SER A 139 -15.95 -19.24 -10.13
CA SER A 139 -14.98 -20.20 -9.60
C SER A 139 -13.84 -20.45 -10.58
N LEU A 140 -12.60 -20.46 -10.08
CA LEU A 140 -11.39 -20.81 -10.83
C LEU A 140 -10.68 -22.01 -10.17
N PRO A 141 -11.24 -23.23 -10.25
CA PRO A 141 -10.69 -24.40 -9.57
C PRO A 141 -9.27 -24.72 -10.05
N LYS A 142 -8.44 -25.24 -9.12
CA LYS A 142 -6.99 -25.49 -9.27
C LYS A 142 -6.09 -24.25 -9.26
N LEU A 143 -6.62 -23.03 -9.11
CA LEU A 143 -5.79 -21.84 -8.91
C LEU A 143 -5.73 -21.48 -7.43
N THR A 144 -4.56 -21.04 -6.95
CA THR A 144 -4.36 -20.43 -5.64
C THR A 144 -4.00 -18.95 -5.82
N VAL A 145 -4.32 -18.08 -4.86
CA VAL A 145 -4.04 -16.65 -4.94
C VAL A 145 -3.23 -16.22 -3.72
N GLU A 146 -2.05 -15.66 -3.97
CA GLU A 146 -1.16 -15.10 -2.94
C GLU A 146 -0.91 -13.59 -3.18
N SER A 147 -1.20 -13.07 -4.38
CA SER A 147 -1.06 -11.65 -4.72
C SER A 147 -2.33 -10.83 -4.43
N ALA A 148 -2.14 -9.57 -4.07
CA ALA A 148 -3.22 -8.58 -4.04
C ALA A 148 -3.89 -8.42 -5.43
N VAL A 149 -5.21 -8.28 -5.43
CA VAL A 149 -6.01 -7.98 -6.63
C VAL A 149 -5.66 -6.57 -7.13
N ARG A 150 -5.52 -6.41 -8.45
CA ARG A 150 -5.37 -5.09 -9.11
C ARG A 150 -6.55 -4.82 -10.05
N LEU A 151 -6.75 -3.55 -10.35
CA LEU A 151 -7.80 -3.05 -11.24
C LEU A 151 -7.16 -2.32 -12.41
N ASN A 152 -7.59 -2.61 -13.64
CA ASN A 152 -7.07 -1.99 -14.87
C ASN A 152 -8.13 -2.09 -15.97
N ASP A 153 -8.47 -1.01 -16.69
CA ASP A 153 -9.36 -1.09 -17.86
C ASP A 153 -8.54 -1.60 -19.07
N VAL A 154 -8.55 -2.93 -19.28
CA VAL A 154 -7.71 -3.57 -20.31
C VAL A 154 -8.45 -3.69 -21.64
N ASN A 155 -9.78 -3.78 -21.62
CA ASN A 155 -10.61 -3.87 -22.82
C ASN A 155 -11.00 -2.49 -23.42
N ARG A 156 -10.90 -1.40 -22.63
CA ARG A 156 -11.25 0.00 -22.95
C ARG A 156 -12.75 0.26 -23.15
N ASP A 157 -13.60 -0.45 -22.39
CA ASP A 157 -15.04 -0.23 -22.32
C ASP A 157 -15.44 0.85 -21.28
N GLY A 158 -14.51 1.23 -20.39
CA GLY A 158 -14.71 2.23 -19.34
C GLY A 158 -15.04 1.66 -17.96
N VAL A 159 -15.00 0.33 -17.79
CA VAL A 159 -15.07 -0.37 -16.50
C VAL A 159 -13.70 -0.96 -16.18
N MET A 160 -13.35 -0.99 -14.89
CA MET A 160 -12.06 -1.55 -14.46
C MET A 160 -12.12 -3.08 -14.42
N ASP A 161 -11.29 -3.75 -15.21
CA ASP A 161 -11.13 -5.21 -15.19
C ASP A 161 -10.29 -5.66 -13.98
N VAL A 162 -10.54 -6.89 -13.52
CA VAL A 162 -9.94 -7.46 -12.32
C VAL A 162 -8.73 -8.33 -12.70
N ILE A 163 -7.55 -7.90 -12.28
CA ILE A 163 -6.27 -8.57 -12.53
C ILE A 163 -5.83 -9.34 -11.28
N VAL A 164 -5.53 -10.64 -11.43
CA VAL A 164 -5.16 -11.52 -10.31
C VAL A 164 -3.94 -12.37 -10.65
N GLY A 165 -2.88 -12.30 -9.83
CA GLY A 165 -1.77 -13.23 -9.85
C GLY A 165 -2.08 -14.52 -9.10
N TYR A 166 -1.68 -15.66 -9.67
CA TYR A 166 -2.04 -16.97 -9.15
C TYR A 166 -0.88 -17.98 -9.14
N GLY A 167 -0.97 -18.92 -8.21
CA GLY A 167 -0.28 -20.22 -8.22
C GLY A 167 -1.24 -21.35 -8.59
N THR A 168 -0.79 -22.60 -8.48
CA THR A 168 -1.62 -23.78 -8.84
C THR A 168 -1.59 -24.90 -7.79
N GLY A 169 -0.93 -24.69 -6.65
CA GLY A 169 -0.66 -25.77 -5.68
C GLY A 169 0.44 -26.73 -6.14
N ALA A 170 0.95 -26.57 -7.36
CA ALA A 170 2.05 -27.35 -7.94
C ALA A 170 3.37 -26.58 -7.78
N ASP A 171 3.68 -26.19 -6.54
CA ASP A 171 4.62 -25.10 -6.26
C ASP A 171 6.01 -25.59 -5.81
N GLY A 172 6.21 -26.90 -5.67
CA GLY A 172 7.44 -27.52 -5.16
C GLY A 172 8.61 -27.55 -6.15
N HIS A 173 9.79 -27.95 -5.69
CA HIS A 173 10.99 -27.98 -6.55
C HIS A 173 10.94 -29.10 -7.61
N ASN A 174 11.38 -28.78 -8.83
CA ASN A 174 11.46 -29.71 -9.97
C ASN A 174 10.11 -30.37 -10.34
N VAL A 175 9.00 -29.62 -10.30
CA VAL A 175 7.69 -30.11 -10.75
C VAL A 175 7.80 -30.64 -12.19
N PRO A 176 7.50 -31.94 -12.44
CA PRO A 176 7.66 -32.49 -13.78
C PRO A 176 6.70 -31.88 -14.80
N ASN A 177 7.20 -31.55 -16.00
CA ASN A 177 6.42 -30.93 -17.10
C ASN A 177 5.11 -31.66 -17.46
N PHE A 178 4.96 -32.94 -17.10
CA PHE A 178 3.72 -33.68 -17.30
C PHE A 178 2.56 -33.22 -16.40
N MET A 179 2.81 -32.54 -15.27
CA MET A 179 1.77 -31.95 -14.42
C MET A 179 0.90 -30.96 -15.24
N CYS A 180 1.53 -30.17 -16.10
CA CYS A 180 0.86 -29.30 -17.06
C CYS A 180 0.01 -30.08 -18.09
N THR A 181 0.49 -31.24 -18.52
CA THR A 181 -0.26 -32.14 -19.41
C THR A 181 -1.44 -32.80 -18.71
N LEU A 182 -1.34 -33.04 -17.40
CA LEU A 182 -2.33 -33.73 -16.59
C LEU A 182 -3.47 -32.82 -16.14
N TYR A 183 -3.15 -31.60 -15.68
CA TYR A 183 -4.13 -30.72 -15.02
C TYR A 183 -4.50 -29.47 -15.82
N PHE A 184 -3.69 -29.05 -16.80
CA PHE A 184 -3.76 -27.74 -17.47
C PHE A 184 -3.63 -27.83 -19.00
N ASP A 185 -4.21 -28.87 -19.60
CA ASP A 185 -4.39 -29.04 -21.06
C ASP A 185 -3.11 -28.89 -21.91
N ARG A 186 -1.94 -29.23 -21.33
CA ARG A 186 -0.61 -29.10 -21.97
C ARG A 186 -0.14 -27.65 -22.22
N LYS A 187 -0.77 -26.65 -21.60
CA LYS A 187 -0.19 -25.29 -21.51
C LYS A 187 1.16 -25.38 -20.78
N THR A 188 2.23 -24.80 -21.32
CA THR A 188 3.55 -24.80 -20.67
C THR A 188 4.22 -23.43 -20.85
N PRO A 189 4.70 -22.77 -19.78
CA PRO A 189 4.65 -23.20 -18.37
C PRO A 189 3.22 -23.23 -17.80
N CYS A 190 3.05 -23.68 -16.56
CA CYS A 190 1.71 -23.83 -15.96
C CYS A 190 1.61 -23.70 -14.43
N LEU A 191 2.70 -23.38 -13.70
CA LEU A 191 2.69 -23.50 -12.23
C LEU A 191 2.13 -22.26 -11.53
N GLY A 192 2.10 -21.13 -12.23
CA GLY A 192 1.38 -19.91 -11.86
C GLY A 192 1.03 -19.09 -13.09
N GLY A 193 0.64 -17.83 -12.86
CA GLY A 193 0.42 -16.86 -13.92
C GLY A 193 -0.31 -15.61 -13.44
N VAL A 194 -0.82 -14.83 -14.40
CA VAL A 194 -1.73 -13.71 -14.14
C VAL A 194 -2.93 -13.80 -15.08
N ILE A 195 -4.12 -13.52 -14.57
CA ILE A 195 -5.37 -13.57 -15.32
C ILE A 195 -6.08 -12.21 -15.25
N ALA A 196 -6.63 -11.76 -16.39
CA ALA A 196 -7.53 -10.63 -16.46
C ALA A 196 -8.98 -11.11 -16.57
N LEU A 197 -9.84 -10.57 -15.72
CA LEU A 197 -11.26 -10.89 -15.62
C LEU A 197 -12.08 -9.61 -15.90
N ASP A 198 -12.91 -9.69 -16.95
CA ASP A 198 -13.83 -8.64 -17.40
C ASP A 198 -14.66 -8.06 -16.25
N GLY A 199 -14.55 -6.75 -16.02
CA GLY A 199 -15.12 -6.07 -14.85
C GLY A 199 -16.65 -6.16 -14.78
N LEU A 200 -17.32 -6.24 -15.93
CA LEU A 200 -18.78 -6.32 -16.06
C LEU A 200 -19.34 -7.74 -15.89
N THR A 201 -18.57 -8.78 -16.25
CA THR A 201 -19.10 -10.15 -16.43
C THR A 201 -18.26 -11.27 -15.82
N GLY A 202 -17.05 -10.97 -15.34
CA GLY A 202 -16.09 -11.94 -14.80
C GLY A 202 -15.48 -12.88 -15.83
N ASN A 203 -15.73 -12.71 -17.13
CA ASN A 203 -15.15 -13.52 -18.20
C ASN A 203 -13.65 -13.29 -18.36
N THR A 204 -12.89 -14.27 -18.86
CA THR A 204 -11.43 -14.08 -19.06
C THR A 204 -11.18 -13.30 -20.33
N ILE A 205 -10.49 -12.16 -20.21
CA ILE A 205 -10.00 -11.39 -21.34
C ILE A 205 -8.70 -12.03 -21.85
N TRP A 206 -7.70 -12.14 -20.97
CA TRP A 206 -6.43 -12.83 -21.24
C TRP A 206 -5.92 -13.61 -20.02
N GLN A 207 -4.98 -14.52 -20.25
CA GLN A 207 -4.32 -15.31 -19.21
C GLN A 207 -2.87 -15.59 -19.57
N HIS A 208 -1.94 -14.93 -18.87
CA HIS A 208 -0.51 -15.20 -18.94
C HIS A 208 -0.14 -16.37 -18.00
N TRP A 209 0.89 -17.14 -18.33
CA TRP A 209 1.32 -18.31 -17.57
C TRP A 209 2.81 -18.25 -17.26
N THR A 210 3.18 -18.59 -16.03
CA THR A 210 4.55 -18.53 -15.51
C THR A 210 5.05 -19.87 -15.00
N SER A 211 6.38 -19.98 -14.90
CA SER A 211 7.09 -21.16 -14.39
C SER A 211 6.84 -21.42 -12.90
N HIS A 212 6.35 -20.44 -12.15
CA HIS A 212 6.09 -20.50 -10.70
C HIS A 212 4.96 -19.54 -10.29
N PRO A 213 4.36 -19.70 -9.09
CA PRO A 213 3.36 -18.78 -8.52
C PRO A 213 3.80 -17.31 -8.45
N ILE A 214 2.81 -16.42 -8.55
CA ILE A 214 2.97 -14.96 -8.46
C ILE A 214 2.61 -14.46 -7.06
N PHE A 215 3.52 -13.71 -6.43
CA PHE A 215 3.34 -13.09 -5.12
C PHE A 215 2.87 -11.64 -5.23
N THR A 216 3.35 -10.87 -6.21
CA THR A 216 2.93 -9.47 -6.40
C THR A 216 2.66 -9.14 -7.87
N VAL A 217 1.65 -8.28 -8.06
CA VAL A 217 1.28 -7.68 -9.34
C VAL A 217 1.18 -6.16 -9.13
N ASP A 218 1.76 -5.39 -10.04
CA ASP A 218 1.70 -3.92 -10.09
C ASP A 218 1.41 -3.49 -11.53
N CYS A 219 0.24 -2.91 -11.77
CA CYS A 219 -0.22 -2.48 -13.11
C CYS A 219 -0.37 -0.94 -13.16
N SER A 220 0.57 -0.20 -12.57
CA SER A 220 0.47 1.26 -12.40
C SER A 220 1.04 2.11 -13.55
N ALA A 221 1.73 1.51 -14.53
CA ALA A 221 2.42 2.25 -15.60
C ALA A 221 2.24 1.60 -16.99
N ASP A 222 2.09 2.44 -18.03
CA ASP A 222 2.14 2.05 -19.45
C ASP A 222 3.58 2.19 -19.95
N LEU A 223 4.22 1.08 -20.33
CA LEU A 223 5.60 1.02 -20.83
C LEU A 223 5.67 0.58 -22.30
N THR A 224 4.58 0.05 -22.85
CA THR A 224 4.40 -0.27 -24.27
C THR A 224 3.91 0.91 -25.11
N GLU A 225 3.56 2.03 -24.46
CA GLU A 225 2.96 3.25 -25.03
C GLU A 225 1.59 3.01 -25.70
N ASP A 226 0.89 1.93 -25.34
CA ASP A 226 -0.35 1.51 -26.02
C ASP A 226 -1.63 2.15 -25.44
N LYS A 227 -1.54 2.76 -24.24
CA LYS A 227 -2.58 3.38 -23.39
C LYS A 227 -3.40 2.45 -22.48
N THR A 228 -2.96 1.22 -22.23
CA THR A 228 -3.37 0.42 -21.08
C THR A 228 -2.14 0.20 -20.21
N SER A 229 -2.29 0.30 -18.89
CA SER A 229 -1.14 0.09 -17.99
C SER A 229 -0.65 -1.36 -18.07
N ASP A 230 0.64 -1.55 -18.25
CA ASP A 230 1.29 -2.86 -18.26
C ASP A 230 1.51 -3.37 -16.83
N CYS A 231 1.49 -4.69 -16.66
CA CYS A 231 1.58 -5.33 -15.35
C CYS A 231 2.98 -5.91 -15.11
N LEU A 232 3.71 -5.32 -14.17
CA LEU A 232 4.88 -5.89 -13.54
C LEU A 232 4.46 -7.01 -12.58
N ILE A 233 5.08 -8.18 -12.71
CA ILE A 233 4.73 -9.37 -11.92
C ILE A 233 5.98 -9.99 -11.30
N SER A 234 5.92 -10.42 -10.03
CA SER A 234 7.02 -11.17 -9.40
C SER A 234 6.52 -12.27 -8.46
N GLY A 235 7.38 -13.25 -8.19
CA GLY A 235 6.98 -14.40 -7.37
C GLY A 235 8.08 -15.42 -7.06
N LYS A 236 7.65 -16.66 -6.82
CA LYS A 236 8.51 -17.79 -6.43
C LYS A 236 9.51 -18.14 -7.53
N GLY A 237 10.70 -18.63 -7.18
CA GLY A 237 11.68 -19.16 -8.11
C GLY A 237 12.19 -18.15 -9.15
N GLY A 238 12.40 -16.89 -8.75
CA GLY A 238 13.00 -15.86 -9.60
C GLY A 238 12.09 -15.29 -10.69
N VAL A 239 10.77 -15.50 -10.63
CA VAL A 239 9.85 -14.85 -11.57
C VAL A 239 9.88 -13.34 -11.33
N LEU A 240 10.28 -12.60 -12.37
CA LEU A 240 10.11 -11.16 -12.51
C LEU A 240 9.95 -10.84 -14.01
N GLN A 241 8.76 -10.38 -14.40
CA GLN A 241 8.37 -10.16 -15.80
C GLN A 241 7.52 -8.90 -15.93
N LEU A 242 7.55 -8.28 -17.12
CA LEU A 242 6.57 -7.28 -17.54
C LEU A 242 5.61 -7.92 -18.55
N VAL A 243 4.31 -7.81 -18.28
CA VAL A 243 3.21 -8.37 -19.07
C VAL A 243 2.40 -7.22 -19.65
N ASN A 244 2.12 -7.23 -20.97
CA ASN A 244 1.31 -6.20 -21.58
C ASN A 244 -0.10 -6.22 -21.01
N GLY A 245 -0.59 -5.05 -20.60
CA GLY A 245 -1.87 -4.95 -19.92
C GLY A 245 -3.06 -5.28 -20.81
N HIS A 246 -2.98 -4.96 -22.10
CA HIS A 246 -4.08 -5.10 -23.06
C HIS A 246 -4.29 -6.55 -23.55
N ASP A 247 -3.22 -7.31 -23.84
CA ASP A 247 -3.33 -8.68 -24.40
C ASP A 247 -2.72 -9.81 -23.56
N GLY A 248 -2.03 -9.50 -22.46
CA GLY A 248 -1.39 -10.48 -21.58
C GLY A 248 -0.10 -11.10 -22.14
N SER A 249 0.51 -10.53 -23.18
CA SER A 249 1.78 -11.01 -23.73
C SER A 249 2.98 -10.58 -22.88
N ASN A 250 4.03 -11.39 -22.86
CA ASN A 250 5.26 -11.09 -22.11
C ASN A 250 6.12 -10.06 -22.88
N VAL A 251 6.27 -8.85 -22.34
CA VAL A 251 7.13 -7.79 -22.88
C VAL A 251 8.62 -8.12 -22.64
N TRP A 252 9.00 -8.37 -21.39
CA TRP A 252 10.34 -8.85 -21.02
C TRP A 252 10.30 -9.76 -19.78
N GLN A 253 11.37 -10.55 -19.61
CA GLN A 253 11.62 -11.34 -18.41
C GLN A 253 13.04 -11.06 -17.89
N PHE A 254 13.17 -10.78 -16.60
CA PHE A 254 14.46 -10.70 -15.93
C PHE A 254 15.03 -12.11 -15.67
N VAL A 255 16.34 -12.27 -15.85
CA VAL A 255 17.08 -13.51 -15.56
C VAL A 255 18.46 -13.13 -15.01
N GLU A 256 18.75 -13.43 -13.74
CA GLU A 256 20.05 -13.12 -13.15
C GLU A 256 21.17 -13.92 -13.85
N GLN A 257 22.06 -13.22 -14.56
CA GLN A 257 23.12 -13.83 -15.37
C GLN A 257 24.29 -14.32 -14.51
N VAL A 258 24.13 -15.48 -13.86
CA VAL A 258 25.15 -16.07 -12.98
C VAL A 258 26.35 -16.61 -13.79
N GLY A 259 27.33 -15.74 -14.06
CA GLY A 259 28.74 -16.14 -14.22
C GLY A 259 29.12 -16.94 -15.46
N GLY A 260 28.26 -17.05 -16.48
CA GLY A 260 28.61 -17.63 -17.78
C GLY A 260 28.78 -19.15 -17.80
N ALA A 261 28.21 -19.87 -16.83
CA ALA A 261 28.08 -21.32 -16.85
C ALA A 261 26.65 -21.71 -16.51
N GLU A 262 26.07 -22.63 -17.29
CA GLU A 262 24.82 -23.32 -16.98
C GLU A 262 25.05 -24.26 -15.78
N LEU A 263 25.11 -23.69 -14.58
CA LEU A 263 25.16 -24.45 -13.34
C LEU A 263 23.83 -25.17 -13.16
N HIS A 264 23.83 -26.50 -13.36
CA HIS A 264 22.68 -27.36 -13.10
C HIS A 264 22.31 -27.33 -11.61
N GLY A 265 21.49 -26.35 -11.25
CA GLY A 265 21.28 -25.89 -9.88
C GLY A 265 21.00 -24.40 -9.90
N GLU A 266 19.89 -24.01 -10.55
CA GLU A 266 19.34 -22.64 -10.50
C GLU A 266 19.29 -22.17 -9.03
N PRO A 267 19.85 -21.01 -8.67
CA PRO A 267 19.58 -20.41 -7.38
C PRO A 267 18.13 -19.89 -7.40
N PHE A 268 17.19 -20.74 -7.01
CA PHE A 268 15.76 -20.40 -6.87
C PHE A 268 15.60 -19.32 -5.78
N VAL A 269 15.62 -18.07 -6.20
CA VAL A 269 15.57 -16.89 -5.34
C VAL A 269 14.21 -16.22 -5.51
N ASP A 270 13.40 -16.30 -4.48
CA ASP A 270 12.04 -15.76 -4.45
C ASP A 270 12.06 -14.22 -4.43
N ILE A 271 11.28 -13.61 -5.33
CA ILE A 271 11.17 -12.14 -5.46
C ILE A 271 9.84 -11.71 -4.85
N PHE A 272 9.87 -11.52 -3.53
CA PHE A 272 8.71 -11.24 -2.67
C PHE A 272 7.99 -9.93 -3.02
N SER A 273 8.70 -8.97 -3.63
CA SER A 273 8.10 -7.74 -4.14
C SER A 273 8.97 -7.10 -5.21
N ALA A 274 8.31 -6.58 -6.25
CA ALA A 274 8.83 -5.58 -7.16
C ALA A 274 7.78 -4.46 -7.35
N GLN A 275 8.24 -3.24 -7.63
CA GLN A 275 7.41 -2.07 -7.92
C GLN A 275 8.08 -1.16 -8.95
N PHE A 276 7.30 -0.33 -9.63
CA PHE A 276 7.85 0.76 -10.45
C PHE A 276 8.41 1.90 -9.59
N ILE A 277 9.47 2.54 -10.10
CA ILE A 277 10.11 3.74 -9.55
C ILE A 277 10.33 4.76 -10.67
N GLN A 278 10.75 5.97 -10.31
CA GLN A 278 11.21 6.96 -11.30
C GLN A 278 12.34 6.41 -12.19
N ASP A 279 12.42 6.90 -13.43
CA ASP A 279 13.56 6.71 -14.34
C ASP A 279 14.88 7.03 -13.63
N VAL A 280 15.81 6.06 -13.58
CA VAL A 280 17.16 6.21 -13.03
C VAL A 280 18.28 5.88 -14.02
N ASP A 281 18.01 5.26 -15.17
CA ASP A 281 19.00 5.03 -16.24
C ASP A 281 19.01 6.11 -17.34
N GLY A 282 17.94 6.88 -17.47
CA GLY A 282 17.75 8.02 -18.36
C GLY A 282 17.10 7.69 -19.71
N ASP A 283 16.47 6.52 -19.87
CA ASP A 283 15.86 6.10 -21.13
C ASP A 283 14.43 6.61 -21.40
N GLY A 284 13.79 7.23 -20.39
CA GLY A 284 12.47 7.87 -20.48
C GLY A 284 11.28 7.06 -19.94
N LEU A 285 11.48 5.84 -19.44
CA LEU A 285 10.44 5.01 -18.81
C LEU A 285 10.71 4.80 -17.31
N PRO A 286 9.68 4.48 -16.49
CA PRO A 286 9.88 4.17 -15.08
C PRO A 286 10.64 2.85 -14.90
N ASP A 287 11.62 2.84 -13.99
CA ASP A 287 12.44 1.67 -13.68
C ASP A 287 11.80 0.78 -12.61
N VAL A 288 12.44 -0.34 -12.27
CA VAL A 288 11.94 -1.32 -11.30
C VAL A 288 12.88 -1.45 -10.10
N LEU A 289 12.31 -1.35 -8.90
CA LEU A 289 12.94 -1.72 -7.63
C LEU A 289 12.37 -3.06 -7.14
N ALA A 290 13.24 -4.03 -6.89
CA ALA A 290 12.87 -5.34 -6.34
C ALA A 290 13.67 -5.66 -5.06
N ALA A 291 13.06 -6.43 -4.15
CA ALA A 291 13.68 -6.97 -2.96
C ALA A 291 13.62 -8.50 -2.95
N HIS A 292 14.75 -9.15 -2.60
CA HIS A 292 14.84 -10.61 -2.56
C HIS A 292 15.91 -11.07 -1.55
N THR A 293 15.88 -12.35 -1.18
CA THR A 293 16.92 -12.98 -0.36
C THR A 293 17.67 -14.03 -1.17
N GLN A 294 18.96 -13.79 -1.43
CA GLN A 294 19.81 -14.71 -2.17
C GLN A 294 20.41 -15.77 -1.24
N ASP A 295 20.27 -17.05 -1.61
CA ASP A 295 21.06 -18.13 -1.00
C ASP A 295 22.53 -18.03 -1.45
N THR A 296 23.46 -18.19 -0.50
CA THR A 296 24.90 -18.13 -0.76
C THR A 296 25.63 -19.12 0.16
N PRO A 297 26.88 -19.53 -0.16
CA PRO A 297 27.62 -20.50 0.66
C PRO A 297 27.88 -20.08 2.12
N GLU A 298 27.74 -18.79 2.44
CA GLU A 298 27.84 -18.28 3.82
C GLU A 298 26.48 -18.15 4.54
N GLY A 299 25.35 -18.32 3.83
CA GLY A 299 23.99 -18.19 4.32
C GLY A 299 23.07 -17.38 3.39
N MET A 300 21.80 -17.27 3.78
CA MET A 300 20.80 -16.39 3.16
C MET A 300 21.20 -14.92 3.36
N LYS A 301 21.10 -14.08 2.32
CA LYS A 301 21.44 -12.65 2.38
C LYS A 301 20.43 -11.79 1.63
N GLY A 302 19.91 -10.75 2.27
CA GLY A 302 19.01 -9.80 1.63
C GLY A 302 19.70 -8.93 0.57
N CYS A 303 18.97 -8.61 -0.49
CA CYS A 303 19.42 -7.75 -1.60
C CYS A 303 18.28 -6.85 -2.07
N LEU A 304 18.63 -5.60 -2.39
CA LEU A 304 17.83 -4.70 -3.23
C LEU A 304 18.43 -4.69 -4.64
N VAL A 305 17.58 -4.73 -5.66
CA VAL A 305 17.98 -4.77 -7.08
C VAL A 305 17.24 -3.68 -7.85
N LEU A 306 17.96 -2.98 -8.71
CA LEU A 306 17.44 -2.01 -9.67
C LEU A 306 17.53 -2.60 -11.08
N ILE A 307 16.43 -2.51 -11.83
CA ILE A 307 16.25 -3.08 -13.16
C ILE A 307 15.63 -2.04 -14.09
N SER A 308 16.15 -1.93 -15.32
CA SER A 308 15.63 -1.04 -16.36
C SER A 308 14.21 -1.47 -16.75
N GLY A 309 13.23 -0.58 -16.59
CA GLY A 309 11.83 -0.90 -16.82
C GLY A 309 11.50 -1.16 -18.30
N LYS A 310 12.27 -0.56 -19.22
CA LYS A 310 12.10 -0.73 -20.68
C LYS A 310 12.52 -2.11 -21.18
N GLU A 311 13.69 -2.59 -20.76
CA GLU A 311 14.33 -3.77 -21.35
C GLU A 311 14.54 -4.94 -20.36
N GLY A 312 14.10 -4.81 -19.10
CA GLY A 312 14.32 -5.83 -18.07
C GLY A 312 15.80 -6.03 -17.72
N LYS A 313 16.64 -5.02 -17.97
CA LYS A 313 18.10 -5.11 -17.79
C LYS A 313 18.52 -4.85 -16.36
N PHE A 314 19.47 -5.63 -15.87
CA PHE A 314 20.15 -5.34 -14.60
C PHE A 314 20.84 -3.96 -14.62
N LEU A 315 20.49 -3.09 -13.68
CA LEU A 315 21.19 -1.82 -13.45
C LEU A 315 22.14 -1.91 -12.26
N GLN A 316 21.67 -2.40 -11.12
CA GLN A 316 22.44 -2.42 -9.87
C GLN A 316 21.93 -3.45 -8.86
N LYS A 317 22.81 -3.94 -7.97
CA LYS A 317 22.42 -4.72 -6.79
C LYS A 317 23.19 -4.27 -5.55
N VAL A 318 22.49 -4.18 -4.42
CA VAL A 318 23.05 -3.73 -3.15
C VAL A 318 22.59 -4.69 -2.04
N ALA A 319 23.53 -5.20 -1.25
CA ALA A 319 23.20 -6.03 -0.10
C ALA A 319 22.56 -5.20 1.03
N THR A 320 21.68 -5.83 1.80
CA THR A 320 21.09 -5.25 3.02
C THR A 320 22.15 -4.95 4.10
N PRO A 321 21.85 -4.03 5.05
CA PRO A 321 22.59 -3.91 6.29
C PRO A 321 22.76 -5.27 6.97
N HIS A 322 23.93 -5.48 7.57
CA HIS A 322 24.33 -6.73 8.24
C HIS A 322 24.30 -8.00 7.36
N GLN A 323 23.96 -7.90 6.06
CA GLN A 323 23.61 -9.02 5.17
C GLN A 323 22.40 -9.83 5.66
N GLU A 324 21.54 -9.23 6.49
CA GLU A 324 20.31 -9.86 6.98
C GLU A 324 19.35 -10.13 5.82
N GLU A 325 18.59 -11.22 5.90
CA GLU A 325 17.54 -11.56 4.92
C GLU A 325 16.48 -10.46 4.80
N THR A 326 15.74 -10.43 3.69
CA THR A 326 14.57 -9.56 3.51
C THR A 326 13.45 -10.26 2.76
N TYR A 327 12.25 -10.13 3.32
CA TYR A 327 10.96 -10.59 2.79
C TYR A 327 10.01 -9.41 2.55
N TYR A 328 10.56 -8.20 2.57
CA TYR A 328 9.84 -6.94 2.72
C TYR A 328 9.56 -6.30 1.36
N ALA A 329 8.34 -5.80 1.15
CA ALA A 329 8.03 -4.92 0.03
C ALA A 329 8.55 -3.50 0.34
N PRO A 330 9.61 -3.01 -0.35
CA PRO A 330 10.14 -1.67 -0.08
C PRO A 330 9.05 -0.62 -0.33
N GLN A 331 9.16 0.56 0.26
CA GLN A 331 8.37 1.72 -0.14
C GLN A 331 9.30 2.84 -0.62
N VAL A 332 8.79 3.72 -1.48
CA VAL A 332 9.52 4.87 -1.99
C VAL A 332 8.81 6.14 -1.57
N LEU A 333 9.34 6.80 -0.53
CA LEU A 333 8.89 8.11 -0.10
C LEU A 333 9.47 9.16 -1.06
N VAL A 334 8.62 9.96 -1.69
CA VAL A 334 9.02 10.99 -2.68
C VAL A 334 8.77 12.38 -2.12
N TYR A 335 9.83 13.18 -1.97
CA TYR A 335 9.70 14.56 -1.47
C TYR A 335 9.27 15.54 -2.58
N LEU A 336 8.78 16.71 -2.14
CA LEU A 336 8.28 17.79 -3.02
C LEU A 336 9.32 18.38 -4.00
N ASP A 337 10.61 18.08 -3.83
CA ASP A 337 11.70 18.46 -4.74
C ASP A 337 12.08 17.36 -5.75
N GLY A 338 11.44 16.19 -5.67
CA GLY A 338 11.74 15.01 -6.50
C GLY A 338 12.88 14.13 -5.98
N ALA A 339 13.40 14.37 -4.77
CA ALA A 339 14.31 13.45 -4.10
C ALA A 339 13.54 12.31 -3.40
N SER A 340 14.01 11.08 -3.57
CA SER A 340 13.30 9.87 -3.11
C SER A 340 14.12 9.03 -2.13
N ILE A 341 13.45 8.55 -1.08
CA ILE A 341 14.00 7.66 -0.05
C ILE A 341 13.37 6.28 -0.19
N VAL A 342 14.20 5.24 -0.28
CA VAL A 342 13.76 3.84 -0.24
C VAL A 342 13.76 3.37 1.21
N MET A 343 12.60 2.89 1.64
CA MET A 343 12.31 2.35 2.97
C MET A 343 12.21 0.83 2.89
N PHE A 344 12.96 0.09 3.71
CA PHE A 344 12.99 -1.38 3.64
C PHE A 344 13.26 -2.06 4.98
N GLY A 345 12.66 -3.23 5.21
CA GLY A 345 12.88 -4.08 6.38
C GLY A 345 13.88 -5.22 6.13
N THR A 346 14.57 -5.66 7.19
CA THR A 346 15.42 -6.86 7.21
C THR A 346 14.98 -7.86 8.29
N GLY A 347 15.54 -9.06 8.25
CA GLY A 347 15.28 -10.18 9.16
C GLY A 347 14.00 -10.95 8.82
N GLY A 348 13.63 -11.86 9.73
CA GLY A 348 12.48 -12.75 9.59
C GLY A 348 11.84 -13.11 10.94
N GLN A 349 11.02 -14.16 10.96
CA GLN A 349 10.18 -14.52 12.11
C GLN A 349 10.97 -14.85 13.40
N ALA A 350 12.22 -15.28 13.27
CA ALA A 350 13.09 -15.77 14.36
C ALA A 350 14.57 -15.39 14.15
N SER A 351 14.81 -14.28 13.46
CA SER A 351 16.12 -13.75 13.09
C SER A 351 16.11 -12.22 13.26
N PRO A 352 17.21 -11.59 13.72
CA PRO A 352 17.25 -10.16 13.96
C PRO A 352 17.07 -9.36 12.67
N GLY A 353 16.60 -8.12 12.81
CA GLY A 353 16.48 -7.19 11.69
C GLY A 353 16.06 -5.79 12.10
N GLY A 354 15.91 -4.91 11.12
CA GLY A 354 15.57 -3.51 11.33
C GLY A 354 14.77 -2.89 10.20
N LEU A 355 14.26 -1.68 10.45
CA LEU A 355 13.68 -0.80 9.45
C LEU A 355 14.72 0.24 9.05
N TYR A 356 15.02 0.30 7.75
CA TYR A 356 16.07 1.13 7.18
C TYR A 356 15.53 2.09 6.13
N ALA A 357 16.16 3.26 6.05
CA ALA A 357 15.91 4.29 5.04
C ALA A 357 17.21 4.60 4.28
N VAL A 358 17.16 4.72 2.96
CA VAL A 358 18.32 5.07 2.13
C VAL A 358 17.91 5.92 0.93
N PRO A 359 18.63 7.00 0.56
CA PRO A 359 18.30 7.75 -0.64
C PRO A 359 18.44 6.88 -1.91
N LEU A 360 17.43 6.90 -2.78
CA LEU A 360 17.40 6.09 -4.02
C LEU A 360 18.66 6.30 -4.87
N HIS A 361 19.15 7.54 -4.93
CA HIS A 361 20.35 7.91 -5.68
C HIS A 361 21.65 7.30 -5.11
N GLN A 362 21.67 6.73 -3.89
CA GLN A 362 22.79 5.96 -3.36
C GLN A 362 22.70 4.48 -3.74
N LEU A 363 21.48 3.93 -3.80
CA LEU A 363 21.24 2.60 -4.36
C LEU A 363 21.67 2.52 -5.82
N VAL A 364 21.33 3.52 -6.65
CA VAL A 364 21.80 3.62 -8.06
C VAL A 364 23.34 3.55 -8.16
N LYS A 365 24.05 4.23 -7.25
CA LYS A 365 25.53 4.21 -7.15
C LYS A 365 26.09 2.91 -6.56
N GLY A 366 25.25 1.95 -6.17
CA GLY A 366 25.66 0.66 -5.62
C GLY A 366 26.19 0.73 -4.18
N ASN A 367 25.70 1.66 -3.34
CA ASN A 367 26.21 1.84 -1.98
C ASN A 367 25.12 2.02 -0.90
N MET A 368 25.51 1.73 0.36
CA MET A 368 24.73 1.94 1.59
C MET A 368 25.46 2.89 2.55
N LEU A 369 26.18 3.90 2.06
CA LEU A 369 26.98 4.81 2.91
C LEU A 369 26.12 5.79 3.72
N GLU A 370 24.90 6.05 3.27
CA GLU A 370 23.92 6.97 3.87
C GLU A 370 22.63 6.23 4.24
N VAL A 371 22.72 4.93 4.59
CA VAL A 371 21.60 4.19 5.16
C VAL A 371 21.39 4.61 6.62
N GLN A 372 20.15 4.95 6.97
CA GLN A 372 19.73 5.28 8.32
C GLN A 372 18.92 4.12 8.91
N GLU A 373 19.30 3.67 10.11
CA GLU A 373 18.50 2.74 10.92
C GLU A 373 17.42 3.53 11.67
N LEU A 374 16.16 3.17 11.49
CA LEU A 374 15.01 3.80 12.17
C LEU A 374 14.54 2.98 13.36
N TYR A 375 14.64 1.66 13.25
CA TYR A 375 14.27 0.70 14.28
C TYR A 375 15.05 -0.60 14.09
N ARG A 376 15.33 -1.31 15.19
CA ARG A 376 16.01 -2.61 15.18
C ARG A 376 15.51 -3.51 16.31
N ASP A 377 15.37 -4.81 16.03
CA ASP A 377 15.05 -5.86 16.98
C ASP A 377 16.09 -7.00 16.84
N GLU A 378 16.64 -7.45 17.96
CA GLU A 378 17.74 -8.44 18.02
C GLU A 378 17.25 -9.90 18.07
N ALA A 379 15.93 -10.13 17.96
CA ALA A 379 15.29 -11.44 17.95
C ALA A 379 14.35 -11.65 16.74
N LYS A 380 13.84 -10.57 16.14
CA LYS A 380 12.87 -10.57 15.05
C LYS A 380 13.20 -9.53 13.97
N GLY A 381 12.82 -9.83 12.74
CA GLY A 381 12.90 -8.90 11.62
C GLY A 381 11.65 -8.05 11.44
N ILE A 382 11.68 -7.16 10.45
CA ILE A 382 10.54 -6.34 10.04
C ILE A 382 10.03 -6.90 8.72
N MET A 383 8.83 -7.51 8.75
CA MET A 383 8.29 -8.30 7.63
C MET A 383 7.05 -7.70 6.96
N SER A 384 6.44 -6.65 7.54
CA SER A 384 5.25 -6.00 7.00
C SER A 384 5.59 -4.60 6.51
N PRO A 385 5.16 -4.19 5.30
CA PRO A 385 5.45 -2.86 4.77
C PRO A 385 4.79 -1.76 5.64
N PRO A 386 5.34 -0.54 5.62
CA PRO A 386 4.75 0.62 6.26
C PRO A 386 3.69 1.25 5.35
N VAL A 387 2.89 2.14 5.93
CA VAL A 387 2.02 3.05 5.17
C VAL A 387 2.69 4.42 5.11
N LEU A 388 2.54 5.10 3.96
CA LEU A 388 2.90 6.50 3.77
C LEU A 388 1.63 7.35 3.87
N ALA A 389 1.62 8.36 4.75
CA ALA A 389 0.47 9.25 4.98
C ALA A 389 0.93 10.52 5.73
N ASP A 390 0.48 11.71 5.34
CA ASP A 390 0.76 12.95 6.08
C ASP A 390 -0.01 12.96 7.42
N LEU A 391 0.71 12.97 8.56
CA LEU A 391 0.11 12.96 9.90
C LEU A 391 0.25 14.30 10.64
N ASN A 392 1.23 15.11 10.26
CA ASN A 392 1.55 16.38 10.91
C ASN A 392 0.98 17.60 10.16
N GLN A 393 0.44 17.37 8.95
CA GLN A 393 -0.09 18.35 7.99
C GLN A 393 0.95 19.33 7.45
N ASP A 394 2.20 18.88 7.27
CA ASP A 394 3.30 19.66 6.64
C ASP A 394 3.31 19.57 5.10
N GLY A 395 2.53 18.66 4.51
CA GLY A 395 2.45 18.45 3.06
C GLY A 395 3.40 17.39 2.53
N SER A 396 4.01 16.61 3.42
CA SER A 396 4.87 15.45 3.12
C SER A 396 4.30 14.20 3.77
N GLU A 397 4.48 13.03 3.16
CA GLU A 397 4.02 11.77 3.76
C GLU A 397 4.93 11.36 4.93
N ASP A 398 4.33 11.14 6.10
CA ASP A 398 4.96 10.47 7.24
C ASP A 398 4.85 8.93 7.09
N VAL A 399 5.62 8.19 7.89
CA VAL A 399 5.76 6.72 7.77
C VAL A 399 5.17 6.02 8.99
N VAL A 400 4.15 5.18 8.80
CA VAL A 400 3.58 4.32 9.87
C VAL A 400 3.94 2.86 9.65
N ALA A 401 4.77 2.31 10.53
CA ALA A 401 5.27 0.94 10.44
C ALA A 401 4.70 0.05 11.56
N ALA A 402 4.01 -1.03 11.19
CA ALA A 402 3.73 -2.15 12.08
C ALA A 402 4.93 -3.12 12.06
N MET A 403 5.66 -3.20 13.17
CA MET A 403 6.76 -4.14 13.31
C MET A 403 6.21 -5.55 13.57
N PHE A 404 6.88 -6.59 13.05
CA PHE A 404 6.45 -8.00 13.19
C PHE A 404 6.37 -8.47 14.66
N ASN A 405 7.07 -7.78 15.57
CA ASN A 405 6.96 -7.97 17.01
C ASN A 405 5.63 -7.39 17.53
N SER A 406 5.64 -6.63 18.62
CA SER A 406 4.46 -6.08 19.28
C SER A 406 4.35 -4.55 19.17
N VAL A 407 4.98 -3.87 18.21
CA VAL A 407 5.09 -2.40 18.19
C VAL A 407 4.63 -1.78 16.86
N VAL A 408 3.84 -0.71 16.94
CA VAL A 408 3.57 0.22 15.84
C VAL A 408 4.30 1.54 16.12
N ILE A 409 4.96 2.12 15.12
CA ILE A 409 5.68 3.40 15.23
C ILE A 409 5.33 4.28 14.03
N ALA A 410 4.97 5.53 14.30
CA ALA A 410 4.94 6.59 13.29
C ALA A 410 6.25 7.38 13.32
N PHE A 411 6.84 7.65 12.16
CA PHE A 411 8.03 8.48 11.97
C PHE A 411 7.70 9.64 11.03
N ASN A 412 8.17 10.85 11.32
CA ASN A 412 7.98 11.97 10.40
C ASN A 412 8.79 11.77 9.11
N GLY A 413 8.19 11.98 7.95
CA GLY A 413 8.81 11.72 6.66
C GLY A 413 10.09 12.54 6.43
N LEU A 414 10.03 13.85 6.68
CA LEU A 414 11.14 14.78 6.42
C LEU A 414 12.35 14.62 7.35
N THR A 415 12.15 14.15 8.59
CA THR A 415 13.21 14.07 9.62
C THR A 415 13.54 12.65 10.08
N LEU A 416 12.72 11.68 9.69
CA LEU A 416 12.78 10.27 10.07
C LEU A 416 12.88 10.05 11.60
N GLN A 417 12.33 10.99 12.38
CA GLN A 417 12.22 10.91 13.84
C GLN A 417 10.84 10.35 14.25
N PRO A 418 10.74 9.55 15.33
CA PRO A 418 9.46 9.02 15.79
C PRO A 418 8.52 10.13 16.28
N LEU A 419 7.28 10.12 15.79
CA LEU A 419 6.17 10.97 16.21
C LEU A 419 5.46 10.37 17.44
N TRP A 420 5.04 9.11 17.32
CA TRP A 420 4.41 8.33 18.39
C TRP A 420 4.71 6.84 18.23
N ASN A 421 4.53 6.06 19.30
CA ASN A 421 4.55 4.60 19.25
C ASN A 421 3.54 3.97 20.22
N VAL A 422 3.08 2.78 19.87
CA VAL A 422 2.14 1.97 20.66
C VAL A 422 2.59 0.51 20.64
N SER A 423 2.27 -0.24 21.70
CA SER A 423 2.63 -1.65 21.81
C SER A 423 1.49 -2.55 22.27
N PHE A 424 1.55 -3.80 21.82
CA PHE A 424 0.57 -4.87 22.05
C PHE A 424 1.29 -6.08 22.68
N PRO A 425 1.70 -6.04 23.97
CA PRO A 425 2.69 -6.99 24.51
C PRO A 425 2.25 -8.46 24.43
N GLY A 426 3.13 -9.31 23.88
CA GLY A 426 2.83 -10.75 23.70
C GLY A 426 2.12 -11.08 22.39
N SER A 427 2.26 -10.24 21.36
CA SER A 427 1.72 -10.47 20.02
C SER A 427 2.75 -10.37 18.88
N GLU A 428 2.30 -10.76 17.68
CA GLU A 428 3.00 -10.64 16.39
C GLU A 428 2.03 -10.14 15.30
N THR A 429 2.54 -9.59 14.19
CA THR A 429 1.71 -9.37 12.99
C THR A 429 2.47 -9.40 11.67
N PHE A 430 1.87 -10.02 10.65
CA PHE A 430 2.24 -9.84 9.24
C PHE A 430 1.42 -8.73 8.56
N SER A 431 0.37 -8.22 9.22
CA SER A 431 -0.62 -7.31 8.63
C SER A 431 -0.12 -5.87 8.65
N ALA A 432 -0.04 -5.25 7.47
CA ALA A 432 0.30 -3.83 7.36
C ALA A 432 -0.81 -2.95 7.98
N PRO A 433 -0.49 -1.75 8.48
CA PRO A 433 -1.52 -0.78 8.86
C PRO A 433 -2.44 -0.48 7.67
N THR A 434 -3.71 -0.16 7.93
CA THR A 434 -4.67 0.23 6.88
C THR A 434 -5.13 1.68 7.12
N PRO A 435 -4.77 2.64 6.25
CA PRO A 435 -5.09 4.05 6.44
C PRO A 435 -6.56 4.33 6.11
N SER A 436 -7.22 5.18 6.91
CA SER A 436 -8.63 5.58 6.72
C SER A 436 -8.92 6.85 7.52
N TYR A 437 -9.72 7.79 7.00
CA TYR A 437 -10.25 8.89 7.82
C TYR A 437 -11.43 8.36 8.65
N PHE A 438 -11.13 7.75 9.80
CA PHE A 438 -12.11 7.00 10.61
C PHE A 438 -12.85 7.89 11.61
N ASN A 439 -12.23 8.98 12.09
CA ASN A 439 -12.84 9.93 13.03
C ASN A 439 -13.05 11.35 12.42
N ASP A 440 -13.70 12.25 13.16
CA ASP A 440 -14.06 13.63 12.78
C ASP A 440 -12.86 14.61 12.67
N ASP A 441 -11.71 14.14 12.19
CA ASP A 441 -10.42 14.85 12.06
C ASP A 441 -9.91 14.70 10.60
N SER A 442 -8.79 15.35 10.26
CA SER A 442 -8.22 15.41 8.90
C SER A 442 -6.83 14.77 8.80
N ILE A 443 -6.53 13.85 9.71
CA ILE A 443 -5.33 13.00 9.75
C ILE A 443 -5.79 11.54 9.55
N PRO A 444 -5.15 10.75 8.67
CA PRO A 444 -5.52 9.34 8.50
C PRO A 444 -5.28 8.51 9.76
N ASP A 445 -6.30 7.77 10.20
CA ASP A 445 -6.23 6.76 11.24
C ASP A 445 -5.82 5.39 10.68
N PHE A 446 -5.42 4.46 11.55
CA PHE A 446 -4.86 3.17 11.14
C PHE A 446 -5.55 1.98 11.78
N LEU A 447 -6.23 1.14 10.99
CA LEU A 447 -6.56 -0.21 11.44
C LEU A 447 -5.28 -1.05 11.53
N VAL A 448 -5.11 -1.71 12.68
CA VAL A 448 -4.02 -2.65 12.95
C VAL A 448 -4.57 -3.93 13.56
N LYS A 449 -3.95 -5.05 13.21
CA LYS A 449 -4.34 -6.39 13.64
C LYS A 449 -3.12 -7.15 14.18
N TYR A 450 -3.24 -7.76 15.36
CA TYR A 450 -2.13 -8.42 16.06
C TYR A 450 -2.56 -9.76 16.66
N GLN A 451 -1.73 -10.80 16.55
CA GLN A 451 -2.01 -12.15 17.05
C GLN A 451 -1.39 -12.40 18.42
N ASN A 452 -2.20 -12.71 19.42
CA ASN A 452 -1.74 -12.96 20.79
C ASN A 452 -1.28 -14.42 20.94
N GLY A 453 -0.01 -14.65 21.30
CA GLY A 453 0.54 -16.00 21.42
C GLY A 453 2.05 -16.06 21.75
N PRO A 454 2.61 -17.27 21.90
CA PRO A 454 4.06 -17.46 22.02
C PRO A 454 4.83 -17.12 20.73
N GLY A 455 4.15 -17.08 19.57
CA GLY A 455 4.70 -16.75 18.26
C GLY A 455 4.47 -17.85 17.23
N PHE A 456 4.79 -17.56 15.96
CA PHE A 456 4.55 -18.48 14.84
C PHE A 456 5.07 -19.91 15.14
N PRO A 457 4.26 -20.97 14.93
CA PRO A 457 2.94 -21.03 14.31
C PRO A 457 1.77 -21.10 15.31
N VAL A 458 1.96 -20.66 16.56
CA VAL A 458 0.97 -20.83 17.65
C VAL A 458 0.46 -19.49 18.15
N TYR A 459 -0.82 -19.24 17.89
CA TYR A 459 -1.58 -18.07 18.34
C TYR A 459 -2.88 -18.52 19.01
N TYR A 460 -3.37 -17.77 19.99
CA TYR A 460 -4.57 -18.11 20.79
C TYR A 460 -5.78 -17.20 20.49
N SER A 461 -5.54 -16.13 19.74
CA SER A 461 -6.54 -15.19 19.20
C SER A 461 -5.79 -14.15 18.36
N SER A 462 -6.53 -13.37 17.57
CA SER A 462 -6.03 -12.04 17.18
C SER A 462 -6.94 -10.93 17.69
N GLN A 463 -6.39 -9.72 17.77
CA GLN A 463 -7.08 -8.51 18.18
C GLN A 463 -6.93 -7.44 17.08
N THR A 464 -8.02 -6.77 16.74
CA THR A 464 -8.09 -5.72 15.71
C THR A 464 -8.57 -4.42 16.36
N THR A 465 -7.90 -3.31 16.08
CA THR A 465 -8.31 -1.98 16.53
C THR A 465 -7.95 -0.92 15.51
N VAL A 466 -8.66 0.20 15.52
CA VAL A 466 -8.22 1.45 14.88
C VAL A 466 -7.36 2.23 15.88
N LEU A 467 -6.27 2.84 15.41
CA LEU A 467 -5.41 3.77 16.14
C LEU A 467 -5.57 5.18 15.55
N ASP A 468 -5.72 6.16 16.44
CA ASP A 468 -5.69 7.59 16.15
C ASP A 468 -4.39 7.97 15.44
N GLY A 469 -4.48 8.54 14.24
CA GLY A 469 -3.29 8.83 13.40
C GLY A 469 -2.33 9.87 13.98
N LYS A 470 -2.82 10.72 14.88
CA LYS A 470 -2.13 11.87 15.46
C LYS A 470 -1.34 11.51 16.73
N THR A 471 -1.81 10.52 17.46
CA THR A 471 -1.34 10.16 18.82
C THR A 471 -1.04 8.68 19.01
N GLY A 472 -1.51 7.83 18.10
CA GLY A 472 -1.49 6.38 18.17
C GLY A 472 -2.54 5.76 19.10
N THR A 473 -3.35 6.54 19.83
CA THR A 473 -4.26 5.94 20.84
C THR A 473 -5.39 5.12 20.20
N PRO A 474 -5.75 3.94 20.74
CA PRO A 474 -6.88 3.18 20.21
C PRO A 474 -8.21 3.96 20.24
N LEU A 475 -8.87 4.03 19.09
CA LEU A 475 -10.18 4.69 18.93
C LEU A 475 -11.37 3.79 19.30
N LEU A 476 -11.17 2.47 19.34
CA LEU A 476 -12.21 1.53 19.75
C LEU A 476 -12.17 1.30 21.27
N ASP A 477 -13.32 1.46 21.93
CA ASP A 477 -13.56 1.15 23.36
C ASP A 477 -13.03 -0.24 23.78
N LYS A 478 -13.07 -1.19 22.84
CA LYS A 478 -12.49 -2.54 22.94
C LYS A 478 -12.02 -2.98 21.55
N PRO A 479 -10.89 -3.70 21.42
CA PRO A 479 -10.53 -4.34 20.17
C PRO A 479 -11.52 -5.46 19.82
N VAL A 480 -11.70 -5.70 18.52
CA VAL A 480 -12.42 -6.87 18.01
C VAL A 480 -11.51 -8.08 18.09
N VAL A 481 -11.98 -9.19 18.65
CA VAL A 481 -11.16 -10.38 18.92
C VAL A 481 -11.74 -11.58 18.17
N ASP A 482 -10.89 -12.30 17.44
CA ASP A 482 -11.27 -13.52 16.71
C ASP A 482 -10.46 -14.76 17.14
N THR A 483 -11.01 -15.95 16.89
CA THR A 483 -10.48 -17.23 17.41
C THR A 483 -9.19 -17.68 16.73
N ALA A 484 -9.15 -17.61 15.40
CA ALA A 484 -8.10 -18.22 14.58
C ALA A 484 -7.07 -17.20 14.06
N GLY A 485 -7.44 -15.92 13.94
CA GLY A 485 -6.56 -14.84 13.50
C GLY A 485 -6.26 -14.86 12.00
N SER A 486 -7.00 -14.08 11.20
CA SER A 486 -6.54 -13.78 9.84
C SER A 486 -5.31 -12.86 9.88
N GLN A 487 -4.39 -13.05 8.94
CA GLN A 487 -3.13 -12.30 8.80
C GLN A 487 -3.08 -11.52 7.49
N MET A 488 -4.10 -10.68 7.32
CA MET A 488 -4.29 -9.82 6.16
C MET A 488 -4.52 -8.40 6.68
N GLY A 489 -3.92 -7.42 6.01
CA GLY A 489 -4.34 -6.02 6.17
C GLY A 489 -5.79 -5.83 5.74
N GLY A 490 -6.36 -4.69 6.10
CA GLY A 490 -7.65 -4.26 5.60
C GLY A 490 -7.56 -3.59 4.23
N LEU A 491 -8.70 -3.07 3.79
CA LEU A 491 -8.84 -2.07 2.74
C LEU A 491 -9.64 -0.90 3.31
N SER A 492 -9.47 0.31 2.79
CA SER A 492 -10.36 1.44 3.06
C SER A 492 -11.19 1.78 1.83
N ILE A 493 -12.46 2.12 2.05
CA ILE A 493 -13.32 2.77 1.07
C ILE A 493 -13.56 4.18 1.59
N SER A 494 -13.16 5.20 0.82
CA SER A 494 -13.51 6.56 1.19
C SER A 494 -14.95 6.89 0.81
N VAL A 495 -15.62 7.64 1.68
CA VAL A 495 -17.05 7.98 1.58
C VAL A 495 -17.22 9.49 1.74
N GLU A 496 -18.23 10.08 1.11
CA GLU A 496 -18.48 11.52 1.23
C GLU A 496 -18.67 11.92 2.71
N GLY A 497 -17.89 12.90 3.19
CA GLY A 497 -17.92 13.45 4.55
C GLY A 497 -16.70 13.11 5.40
N LEU A 498 -16.41 13.96 6.39
CA LEU A 498 -15.29 13.74 7.31
C LEU A 498 -15.60 12.56 8.24
N GLY A 499 -14.62 11.68 8.49
CA GLY A 499 -14.81 10.53 9.39
C GLY A 499 -15.82 9.48 8.88
N ASN A 500 -16.14 9.45 7.58
CA ASN A 500 -17.14 8.54 7.02
C ASN A 500 -16.56 7.31 6.32
N ASP A 501 -15.23 7.22 6.16
CA ASP A 501 -14.57 6.10 5.48
C ASP A 501 -14.90 4.75 6.14
N LEU A 502 -14.99 3.70 5.31
CA LEU A 502 -15.24 2.32 5.74
C LEU A 502 -13.92 1.53 5.73
N LEU A 503 -13.53 1.00 6.89
CA LEU A 503 -12.48 0.00 7.01
C LEU A 503 -13.06 -1.39 6.76
N LEU A 504 -12.67 -2.01 5.65
CA LEU A 504 -12.93 -3.42 5.39
C LEU A 504 -11.80 -4.28 5.96
N TYR A 505 -12.12 -5.30 6.76
CA TYR A 505 -11.11 -6.24 7.24
C TYR A 505 -11.68 -7.65 7.45
N TRP A 506 -10.79 -8.63 7.53
CA TRP A 506 -11.15 -10.02 7.74
C TRP A 506 -11.24 -10.37 9.22
N THR A 507 -12.25 -11.15 9.61
CA THR A 507 -12.31 -11.90 10.86
C THR A 507 -12.28 -13.40 10.59
N ALA A 508 -11.65 -14.18 11.48
CA ALA A 508 -11.51 -15.63 11.35
C ALA A 508 -11.83 -16.31 12.68
N ASN A 509 -13.01 -16.93 12.77
CA ASN A 509 -13.52 -17.57 13.99
C ASN A 509 -13.77 -19.06 13.76
N CYS A 510 -13.66 -19.85 14.83
CA CYS A 510 -14.21 -21.20 14.81
C CYS A 510 -15.70 -21.11 15.13
N LEU A 511 -16.57 -21.72 14.31
CA LEU A 511 -18.01 -21.56 14.40
C LEU A 511 -18.54 -21.96 15.80
N HIS A 512 -19.29 -21.06 16.44
CA HIS A 512 -19.81 -21.16 17.82
C HIS A 512 -18.73 -21.19 18.92
N HIS A 513 -17.50 -20.80 18.58
CA HIS A 513 -16.33 -20.75 19.44
C HIS A 513 -15.53 -19.44 19.24
N GLU A 514 -16.26 -18.34 19.10
CA GLU A 514 -15.74 -17.00 18.82
C GLU A 514 -14.88 -16.45 19.98
N GLY A 515 -13.77 -15.79 19.65
CA GLY A 515 -12.87 -15.15 20.62
C GLY A 515 -11.77 -16.06 21.21
N PRO A 516 -11.13 -15.69 22.34
CA PRO A 516 -9.88 -16.30 22.80
C PRO A 516 -9.94 -17.80 23.08
N THR A 517 -9.03 -18.56 22.46
CA THR A 517 -8.79 -19.96 22.80
C THR A 517 -8.08 -20.09 24.15
N LYS A 518 -8.11 -21.31 24.70
CA LYS A 518 -7.16 -21.68 25.77
C LYS A 518 -5.76 -21.85 25.18
N PRO A 519 -4.68 -21.59 25.94
CA PRO A 519 -3.33 -21.89 25.49
C PRO A 519 -3.17 -23.37 25.09
N PHE A 520 -2.65 -23.60 23.89
CA PHE A 520 -2.37 -24.92 23.32
C PHE A 520 -0.94 -24.99 22.79
N SER A 521 -0.50 -26.18 22.43
CA SER A 521 0.76 -26.40 21.71
C SER A 521 0.68 -27.67 20.85
N PHE A 522 1.44 -27.69 19.77
CA PHE A 522 1.60 -28.89 18.95
C PHE A 522 2.47 -29.94 19.63
N MET A 523 2.36 -31.20 19.19
CA MET A 523 3.16 -32.29 19.74
C MET A 523 4.65 -32.09 19.43
N PRO A 524 5.56 -32.35 20.40
CA PRO A 524 7.00 -32.28 20.16
C PRO A 524 7.43 -33.17 18.99
N GLY A 525 8.05 -32.56 17.97
CA GLY A 525 8.48 -33.24 16.74
C GLY A 525 7.58 -33.04 15.52
N SER A 526 6.42 -32.38 15.65
CA SER A 526 5.64 -31.91 14.49
C SER A 526 6.48 -30.93 13.64
N SER A 527 6.55 -31.13 12.32
CA SER A 527 7.26 -30.20 11.41
C SER A 527 6.53 -28.85 11.31
N ILE A 528 7.28 -27.77 11.04
CA ILE A 528 6.69 -26.42 10.95
C ILE A 528 5.57 -26.34 9.91
N GLN A 529 5.73 -27.01 8.77
CA GLN A 529 4.75 -27.08 7.67
C GLN A 529 3.50 -27.91 8.01
N ALA A 530 3.58 -28.84 8.97
CA ALA A 530 2.41 -29.55 9.50
C ALA A 530 1.68 -28.75 10.58
N GLN A 531 2.40 -27.88 11.31
CA GLN A 531 1.82 -26.98 12.32
C GLN A 531 1.11 -25.80 11.64
N SER A 532 1.71 -25.16 10.63
CA SER A 532 1.14 -24.02 9.91
C SER A 532 -0.02 -24.37 8.96
N ARG A 533 -0.28 -25.66 8.72
CA ARG A 533 -1.39 -26.18 7.91
C ARG A 533 -2.40 -27.01 8.72
N ALA A 534 -2.38 -26.87 10.04
CA ALA A 534 -3.32 -27.57 10.91
C ALA A 534 -4.66 -26.83 10.99
N ASP A 535 -5.78 -27.53 10.78
CA ASP A 535 -7.11 -26.98 11.10
C ASP A 535 -7.28 -26.91 12.62
N LEU A 536 -7.00 -25.72 13.16
CA LEU A 536 -7.13 -25.43 14.59
C LEU A 536 -8.59 -25.52 15.06
N CYS A 537 -9.58 -25.22 14.22
CA CYS A 537 -10.99 -25.28 14.61
C CYS A 537 -11.45 -26.73 14.75
N GLN A 538 -11.09 -27.60 13.81
CA GLN A 538 -11.37 -29.02 13.89
C GLN A 538 -10.56 -29.71 14.99
N MET A 539 -9.30 -29.32 15.22
CA MET A 539 -8.45 -29.91 16.26
C MET A 539 -8.78 -29.48 17.69
N LEU A 540 -9.17 -28.21 17.91
CA LEU A 540 -9.44 -27.68 19.26
C LEU A 540 -10.91 -27.81 19.68
N PHE A 541 -11.84 -27.74 18.71
CA PHE A 541 -13.28 -27.64 18.98
C PHE A 541 -14.14 -28.68 18.26
N ASN A 542 -13.60 -29.39 17.26
CA ASN A 542 -14.39 -30.18 16.29
C ASN A 542 -15.50 -29.30 15.65
N SER A 543 -15.10 -28.12 15.18
CA SER A 543 -15.94 -27.13 14.51
C SER A 543 -15.22 -26.59 13.28
N THR A 544 -15.94 -26.02 12.32
CA THR A 544 -15.37 -25.45 11.09
C THR A 544 -14.83 -24.03 11.31
N LEU A 545 -13.82 -23.65 10.53
CA LEU A 545 -13.42 -22.26 10.36
C LEU A 545 -14.51 -21.50 9.59
N SER A 546 -14.89 -20.33 10.09
CA SER A 546 -15.76 -19.37 9.43
C SER A 546 -15.01 -18.05 9.29
N THR A 547 -14.88 -17.55 8.05
CA THR A 547 -14.32 -16.23 7.76
C THR A 547 -15.42 -15.26 7.35
N GLN A 548 -15.29 -14.00 7.79
CA GLN A 548 -16.16 -12.91 7.37
C GLN A 548 -15.30 -11.71 6.99
N PHE A 549 -15.66 -11.06 5.89
CA PHE A 549 -15.14 -9.74 5.55
C PHE A 549 -16.16 -8.74 6.08
N VAL A 550 -15.72 -7.82 6.94
CA VAL A 550 -16.60 -6.90 7.68
C VAL A 550 -16.21 -5.45 7.42
N ALA A 551 -17.21 -4.58 7.31
CA ALA A 551 -17.08 -3.14 7.10
C ALA A 551 -17.35 -2.39 8.41
N LEU A 552 -16.38 -1.59 8.85
CA LEU A 552 -16.41 -0.82 10.10
C LEU A 552 -16.19 0.66 9.82
N SER A 553 -16.98 1.53 10.46
CA SER A 553 -16.77 2.98 10.54
C SER A 553 -17.08 3.45 11.96
N GLN A 554 -16.76 4.69 12.33
CA GLN A 554 -17.13 5.22 13.66
C GLN A 554 -18.65 5.22 13.93
N HIS A 555 -19.47 5.13 12.88
CA HIS A 555 -20.94 5.14 12.94
C HIS A 555 -21.56 3.73 13.07
N VAL A 556 -20.73 2.68 13.12
CA VAL A 556 -21.17 1.26 13.18
C VAL A 556 -20.47 0.56 14.36
N GLU A 557 -21.24 -0.11 15.22
CA GLU A 557 -20.67 -0.81 16.38
C GLU A 557 -19.73 -1.97 15.94
N PRO A 558 -18.54 -2.13 16.55
CA PRO A 558 -17.65 -3.26 16.27
C PRO A 558 -18.34 -4.62 16.54
N PRO A 559 -18.20 -5.62 15.65
CA PRO A 559 -17.18 -5.76 14.62
C PRO A 559 -17.47 -5.10 13.26
N GLY A 560 -18.59 -4.38 13.11
CA GLY A 560 -19.02 -3.87 11.81
C GLY A 560 -20.06 -4.76 11.12
N ILE A 561 -20.41 -4.39 9.88
CA ILE A 561 -21.40 -5.08 9.05
C ILE A 561 -20.68 -6.11 8.17
N ALA A 562 -21.10 -7.38 8.19
CA ALA A 562 -20.54 -8.39 7.29
C ALA A 562 -20.93 -8.11 5.83
N VAL A 563 -19.92 -7.97 4.97
CA VAL A 563 -20.08 -7.82 3.50
C VAL A 563 -19.81 -9.13 2.75
N TYR A 564 -19.14 -10.09 3.39
CA TYR A 564 -19.01 -11.47 2.93
C TYR A 564 -18.99 -12.42 4.15
N SER A 565 -19.55 -13.62 3.99
CA SER A 565 -19.56 -14.69 4.99
C SER A 565 -19.35 -16.04 4.31
N SER A 566 -18.30 -16.78 4.72
CA SER A 566 -17.94 -18.06 4.09
C SER A 566 -18.98 -19.16 4.34
N GLU A 567 -19.66 -19.13 5.49
CA GLU A 567 -20.73 -20.10 5.79
C GLU A 567 -21.98 -19.85 4.94
N GLU A 568 -22.29 -18.59 4.61
CA GLU A 568 -23.41 -18.23 3.72
C GLU A 568 -23.12 -18.55 2.26
N ARG A 569 -21.86 -18.41 1.82
CA ARG A 569 -21.42 -18.73 0.44
C ARG A 569 -20.94 -20.17 0.26
N ARG A 570 -21.01 -21.00 1.30
CA ARG A 570 -20.53 -22.38 1.34
C ARG A 570 -21.05 -23.25 0.20
N GLU A 571 -22.33 -23.16 -0.15
CA GLU A 571 -22.88 -23.91 -1.29
C GLU A 571 -22.30 -23.44 -2.63
N LEU A 572 -22.05 -22.14 -2.80
CA LEU A 572 -21.54 -21.54 -4.04
C LEU A 572 -20.07 -21.91 -4.28
N GLU A 573 -19.25 -21.85 -3.23
CA GLU A 573 -17.82 -22.12 -3.29
C GLU A 573 -17.54 -23.62 -3.51
N TYR A 574 -18.07 -24.49 -2.62
CA TYR A 574 -17.69 -25.91 -2.60
C TYR A 574 -18.40 -26.79 -3.64
N ASN A 575 -19.58 -26.40 -4.17
CA ASN A 575 -20.26 -27.13 -5.25
C ASN A 575 -19.44 -27.16 -6.57
N SER A 576 -18.53 -26.19 -6.75
CA SER A 576 -17.62 -26.13 -7.90
C SER A 576 -16.30 -26.89 -7.72
N SER A 577 -16.14 -27.61 -6.61
CA SER A 577 -14.88 -28.28 -6.24
C SER A 577 -14.47 -29.40 -7.21
N VAL A 578 -13.15 -29.53 -7.44
CA VAL A 578 -12.58 -30.47 -8.42
C VAL A 578 -11.63 -31.43 -7.73
N ASN A 579 -11.98 -32.72 -7.73
CA ASN A 579 -11.12 -33.78 -7.20
C ASN A 579 -9.94 -34.06 -8.17
N THR A 580 -8.83 -33.34 -7.96
CA THR A 580 -7.59 -33.45 -8.74
C THR A 580 -6.98 -34.86 -8.67
N SER A 581 -7.01 -35.51 -7.52
CA SER A 581 -6.55 -36.90 -7.34
C SER A 581 -7.32 -37.89 -8.24
N ALA A 582 -8.63 -37.73 -8.38
CA ALA A 582 -9.43 -38.54 -9.30
C ALA A 582 -9.06 -38.28 -10.79
N GLN A 583 -8.76 -37.02 -11.16
CA GLN A 583 -8.24 -36.70 -12.49
C GLN A 583 -6.87 -37.35 -12.74
N ALA A 584 -5.99 -37.36 -11.73
CA ALA A 584 -4.69 -38.04 -11.78
C ALA A 584 -4.83 -39.54 -12.07
N HIS A 585 -5.68 -40.25 -11.30
CA HIS A 585 -5.94 -41.67 -11.52
C HIS A 585 -6.54 -41.94 -12.91
N HIS A 586 -7.56 -41.18 -13.32
CA HIS A 586 -8.20 -41.37 -14.63
C HIS A 586 -7.22 -41.18 -15.80
N TYR A 587 -6.31 -40.20 -15.72
CA TYR A 587 -5.30 -40.00 -16.74
C TYR A 587 -4.28 -41.17 -16.79
N LEU A 588 -3.84 -41.66 -15.63
CA LEU A 588 -2.92 -42.81 -15.53
C LEU A 588 -3.54 -44.09 -16.11
N ASP A 589 -4.82 -44.35 -15.82
CA ASP A 589 -5.54 -45.52 -16.33
C ASP A 589 -5.78 -45.45 -17.85
N THR A 590 -5.98 -44.24 -18.40
CA THR A 590 -6.17 -44.02 -19.85
C THR A 590 -4.86 -43.93 -20.63
N HIS A 591 -3.72 -43.67 -19.98
CA HIS A 591 -2.41 -43.52 -20.60
C HIS A 591 -1.36 -44.48 -19.96
N PRO A 592 -1.47 -45.81 -20.13
CA PRO A 592 -0.56 -46.77 -19.49
C PRO A 592 0.92 -46.59 -19.90
N ASP A 593 1.20 -46.14 -21.12
CA ASP A 593 2.58 -45.80 -21.56
C ASP A 593 3.22 -44.71 -20.67
N PHE A 594 2.39 -43.79 -20.15
CA PHE A 594 2.82 -42.73 -19.27
C PHE A 594 3.15 -43.26 -17.86
N LEU A 595 2.39 -44.25 -17.36
CA LEU A 595 2.66 -44.91 -16.06
C LEU A 595 4.06 -45.53 -16.02
N ASP A 596 4.49 -46.16 -17.12
CA ASP A 596 5.83 -46.75 -17.24
C ASP A 596 6.95 -45.71 -17.42
N ALA A 597 6.65 -44.51 -17.93
CA ALA A 597 7.58 -43.38 -17.90
C ALA A 597 7.72 -42.81 -16.48
N TYR A 598 6.59 -42.57 -15.80
CA TYR A 598 6.53 -42.08 -14.42
C TYR A 598 7.28 -42.98 -13.43
N ARG A 599 7.04 -44.30 -13.49
CA ARG A 599 7.74 -45.31 -12.66
C ARG A 599 9.26 -45.34 -12.89
N ARG A 600 9.72 -45.12 -14.12
CA ARG A 600 11.17 -45.05 -14.41
C ARG A 600 11.79 -43.80 -13.77
N ASN A 601 11.14 -42.65 -13.87
CA ASN A 601 11.68 -41.40 -13.31
C ASN A 601 11.75 -41.42 -11.78
N THR A 602 10.71 -41.91 -11.08
CA THR A 602 10.72 -42.01 -9.61
C THR A 602 11.75 -43.00 -9.07
N VAL A 603 12.01 -44.10 -9.78
CA VAL A 603 13.11 -45.03 -9.43
C VAL A 603 14.50 -44.41 -9.66
N ILE A 604 14.64 -43.49 -10.61
CA ILE A 604 15.90 -42.76 -10.86
C ILE A 604 16.13 -41.66 -9.82
N SER A 605 15.11 -40.88 -9.45
CA SER A 605 15.24 -39.83 -8.42
C SER A 605 15.57 -40.42 -7.05
N ASN A 606 14.93 -41.53 -6.66
CA ASN A 606 15.20 -42.17 -5.38
C ASN A 606 16.63 -42.72 -5.31
N LYS A 607 17.15 -43.29 -6.40
CA LYS A 607 18.56 -43.71 -6.48
C LYS A 607 19.56 -42.56 -6.44
N LYS A 608 19.18 -41.35 -6.88
CA LYS A 608 19.98 -40.13 -6.66
C LYS A 608 20.03 -39.75 -5.18
N LYS A 609 18.86 -39.70 -4.51
CA LYS A 609 18.77 -39.46 -3.05
C LYS A 609 19.59 -40.47 -2.24
N GLU A 610 19.60 -41.74 -2.63
CA GLU A 610 20.47 -42.77 -2.00
C GLU A 610 21.97 -42.47 -2.19
N PHE A 611 22.40 -42.05 -3.38
CA PHE A 611 23.81 -41.79 -3.68
C PHE A 611 24.37 -40.51 -3.03
N GLU A 612 23.52 -39.52 -2.77
CA GLU A 612 23.88 -38.28 -2.06
C GLU A 612 23.87 -38.46 -0.53
N GLY A 613 23.27 -39.54 -0.01
CA GLY A 613 23.20 -39.83 1.43
C GLY A 613 24.38 -40.62 2.01
N ASP A 614 25.15 -41.35 1.20
CA ASP A 614 26.07 -42.41 1.69
C ASP A 614 27.53 -41.96 1.92
N THR A 615 27.77 -40.67 2.19
CA THR A 615 29.12 -40.11 2.47
C THR A 615 29.33 -39.60 3.90
N THR A 616 28.77 -40.28 4.91
CA THR A 616 29.30 -40.22 6.29
C THR A 616 29.51 -41.63 6.85
N GLY A 617 30.79 -42.00 7.04
CA GLY A 617 31.16 -43.34 7.48
C GLY A 617 30.68 -43.67 8.90
N ALA A 618 30.21 -44.91 9.09
CA ALA A 618 29.68 -45.38 10.36
C ALA A 618 30.70 -45.34 11.50
N SER A 619 30.27 -44.90 12.68
CA SER A 619 30.91 -45.26 13.95
C SER A 619 29.86 -45.62 15.00
N SER A 620 30.07 -46.73 15.69
CA SER A 620 29.10 -47.32 16.62
C SER A 620 29.55 -47.15 18.06
N PHE A 621 28.78 -46.44 18.90
CA PHE A 621 28.94 -46.50 20.36
C PHE A 621 27.60 -46.53 21.09
N ARG A 622 27.56 -47.31 22.18
CA ARG A 622 26.46 -47.41 23.15
C ARG A 622 26.92 -46.78 24.47
N HIS A 623 26.06 -46.01 25.13
CA HIS A 623 25.85 -45.89 26.61
C HIS A 623 24.75 -44.81 26.78
N ARG A 624 23.72 -44.87 27.63
CA ARG A 624 23.39 -45.55 28.91
C ARG A 624 23.82 -44.78 30.18
N GLY A 625 22.89 -43.96 30.72
CA GLY A 625 22.73 -43.72 32.17
C GLY A 625 23.09 -42.33 32.70
N ASP A 626 22.04 -41.58 33.03
CA ASP A 626 21.81 -40.75 34.23
C ASP A 626 22.66 -39.48 34.57
N ASP A 627 21.90 -38.45 34.97
CA ASP A 627 22.12 -37.38 35.97
C ASP A 627 23.20 -36.28 35.86
N SER A 628 22.67 -35.05 35.67
CA SER A 628 22.85 -33.84 36.52
C SER A 628 23.80 -32.69 36.11
N VAL A 629 23.15 -31.57 35.73
CA VAL A 629 23.35 -30.18 36.24
C VAL A 629 24.63 -29.38 35.91
N LEU A 630 24.39 -28.16 35.37
CA LEU A 630 25.26 -26.96 35.24
C LEU A 630 26.47 -26.99 34.27
N GLY A 631 26.49 -26.01 33.35
CA GLY A 631 27.69 -25.61 32.59
C GLY A 631 27.39 -24.86 31.29
N ASN A 632 27.52 -23.53 31.28
CA ASN A 632 27.37 -22.73 30.05
C ASN A 632 28.53 -23.01 29.06
N ASN A 633 28.20 -23.33 27.80
CA ASN A 633 28.73 -22.69 26.58
C ASN A 633 28.40 -23.52 25.34
N VAL A 634 27.39 -23.10 24.56
CA VAL A 634 27.21 -23.52 23.17
C VAL A 634 26.93 -22.27 22.35
N LYS A 635 27.77 -22.00 21.35
CA LYS A 635 27.43 -21.03 20.30
C LYS A 635 26.30 -21.65 19.47
N GLY A 636 25.11 -21.07 19.53
CA GLY A 636 24.03 -21.45 18.61
C GLY A 636 24.49 -21.24 17.17
N LYS A 637 24.43 -22.29 16.36
CA LYS A 637 24.24 -22.11 14.91
C LYS A 637 22.77 -21.75 14.69
N GLY A 638 22.50 -20.86 13.74
CA GLY A 638 21.13 -20.48 13.39
C GLY A 638 20.29 -21.71 13.03
N SER A 639 19.08 -21.77 13.57
CA SER A 639 18.07 -22.76 13.18
C SER A 639 17.35 -22.26 11.92
N ASN A 640 18.01 -22.37 10.76
CA ASN A 640 17.46 -21.89 9.50
C ASN A 640 16.22 -22.72 9.12
N TYR A 641 15.07 -22.06 8.98
CA TYR A 641 13.79 -22.68 8.62
C TYR A 641 13.68 -22.90 7.11
N PHE A 642 14.34 -23.94 6.61
CA PHE A 642 14.17 -24.35 5.22
C PHE A 642 12.80 -25.02 4.99
N TYR A 643 12.01 -24.48 4.05
CA TYR A 643 10.82 -25.12 3.50
C TYR A 643 11.21 -26.36 2.69
N ASN A 644 11.21 -27.52 3.36
CA ASN A 644 11.74 -28.76 2.80
C ASN A 644 10.65 -29.52 2.03
N GLU A 645 10.22 -28.97 0.89
CA GLU A 645 9.09 -29.45 0.07
C GLU A 645 9.43 -30.74 -0.70
N GLY A 646 9.64 -31.84 0.02
CA GLY A 646 10.19 -33.09 -0.52
C GLY A 646 9.21 -34.23 -0.81
N ASP A 647 8.01 -34.24 -0.20
CA ASP A 647 7.16 -35.45 -0.07
C ASP A 647 5.67 -35.24 -0.42
N TYR A 648 5.35 -34.77 -1.62
CA TYR A 648 3.96 -34.67 -2.13
C TYR A 648 3.46 -35.92 -2.90
N LEU A 649 4.24 -37.00 -2.99
CA LEU A 649 3.92 -38.18 -3.81
C LEU A 649 4.11 -39.55 -3.11
N VAL A 650 4.24 -39.58 -1.78
CA VAL A 650 4.41 -40.84 -1.01
C VAL A 650 3.32 -41.00 0.04
N ALA A 651 2.14 -41.43 -0.42
CA ALA A 651 1.08 -41.96 0.44
C ALA A 651 0.49 -43.25 -0.15
N ASN A 652 -0.04 -44.11 0.71
CA ASN A 652 -0.93 -45.23 0.37
C ASN A 652 -0.37 -46.39 -0.48
N GLN A 653 0.65 -47.07 0.06
CA GLN A 653 0.60 -48.54 0.15
C GLN A 653 0.47 -48.99 1.61
N GLY A 654 -0.74 -48.89 2.16
CA GLY A 654 -1.02 -49.39 3.51
C GLY A 654 -2.26 -48.78 4.19
N GLN A 655 -3.41 -49.43 4.01
CA GLN A 655 -4.66 -49.28 4.79
C GLN A 655 -5.34 -47.90 4.80
N ASN A 656 -6.58 -47.89 4.32
CA ASN A 656 -7.49 -46.75 4.22
C ASN A 656 -7.49 -45.80 5.43
N ARG A 657 -7.08 -44.55 5.18
CA ARG A 657 -7.79 -43.34 5.65
C ARG A 657 -7.58 -42.24 4.61
N ILE A 658 -8.66 -41.60 4.21
CA ILE A 658 -8.66 -40.53 3.21
C ILE A 658 -8.56 -39.21 3.98
N SER A 659 -7.71 -38.31 3.51
CA SER A 659 -7.62 -36.92 4.00
C SER A 659 -8.00 -36.02 2.84
N ASN A 660 -9.31 -35.81 2.66
CA ASN A 660 -9.88 -34.85 1.73
C ASN A 660 -10.66 -33.81 2.55
N ASP A 661 -10.52 -32.53 2.22
CA ASP A 661 -11.31 -31.46 2.82
C ASP A 661 -12.75 -31.49 2.30
N ALA A 662 -13.62 -32.24 2.99
CA ALA A 662 -15.07 -32.08 3.02
C ALA A 662 -15.62 -32.84 4.23
N GLY A 663 -16.55 -32.24 4.98
CA GLY A 663 -17.16 -32.89 6.14
C GLY A 663 -18.00 -34.11 5.74
N GLU A 664 -17.66 -35.30 6.23
CA GLU A 664 -18.46 -36.52 5.99
C GLU A 664 -19.81 -36.44 6.73
N GLN A 665 -20.91 -36.43 5.97
CA GLN A 665 -22.20 -36.93 6.44
C GLN A 665 -22.47 -38.30 5.82
N GLU A 666 -22.75 -39.30 6.64
CA GLU A 666 -23.20 -40.62 6.17
C GLU A 666 -24.66 -40.54 5.71
N GLU A 667 -24.92 -40.70 4.41
CA GLU A 667 -26.20 -41.25 3.93
C GLU A 667 -25.98 -42.56 3.18
N THR A 668 -26.81 -43.55 3.52
CA THR A 668 -26.68 -44.92 3.00
C THR A 668 -27.42 -45.07 1.68
N LEU A 669 -26.68 -45.41 0.61
CA LEU A 669 -27.26 -45.69 -0.71
C LEU A 669 -28.26 -46.87 -0.64
N ALA A 670 -29.54 -46.57 -0.89
CA ALA A 670 -30.54 -47.52 -1.34
C ALA A 670 -30.65 -47.47 -2.87
N SER A 671 -30.98 -48.59 -3.52
CA SER A 671 -30.89 -48.73 -4.97
C SER A 671 -32.13 -48.29 -5.76
N ASP A 672 -31.88 -48.01 -7.04
CA ASP A 672 -32.84 -47.91 -8.14
C ASP A 672 -33.86 -46.75 -8.11
N PHE A 673 -33.77 -45.85 -9.09
CA PHE A 673 -34.75 -45.82 -10.20
C PHE A 673 -34.24 -45.01 -11.41
N GLN A 674 -34.80 -45.28 -12.59
CA GLN A 674 -34.55 -44.50 -13.82
C GLN A 674 -35.64 -43.43 -14.01
N GLY A 675 -35.30 -42.27 -14.59
CA GLY A 675 -36.29 -41.31 -15.08
C GLY A 675 -35.73 -40.00 -15.62
N ASP A 676 -35.82 -39.78 -16.93
CA ASP A 676 -35.62 -38.47 -17.54
C ASP A 676 -36.75 -37.51 -17.13
N HIS A 677 -36.45 -36.41 -16.44
CA HIS A 677 -37.41 -35.31 -16.29
C HIS A 677 -36.76 -33.92 -16.32
N ILE A 678 -36.97 -33.22 -17.42
CA ILE A 678 -36.83 -31.75 -17.49
C ILE A 678 -37.96 -31.15 -16.66
N VAL A 679 -37.63 -30.33 -15.66
CA VAL A 679 -38.61 -29.57 -14.85
C VAL A 679 -38.28 -28.08 -14.94
N ALA A 680 -39.26 -27.27 -15.36
CA ALA A 680 -39.13 -25.83 -15.40
C ALA A 680 -39.63 -25.20 -14.08
N HIS A 681 -38.91 -24.19 -13.57
CA HIS A 681 -39.34 -23.47 -12.36
C HIS A 681 -40.63 -22.67 -12.60
N PRO A 682 -41.62 -22.74 -11.70
CA PRO A 682 -42.80 -21.88 -11.77
C PRO A 682 -42.45 -20.46 -11.31
N LYS A 683 -42.89 -19.44 -12.05
CA LYS A 683 -42.80 -18.05 -11.61
C LYS A 683 -43.75 -17.79 -10.43
N ALA A 684 -43.20 -17.51 -9.25
CA ALA A 684 -43.97 -16.98 -8.14
C ALA A 684 -44.25 -15.48 -8.36
N HIS A 685 -45.51 -15.07 -8.34
CA HIS A 685 -45.88 -13.66 -8.24
C HIS A 685 -45.84 -13.24 -6.76
N LEU A 686 -44.91 -12.34 -6.40
CA LEU A 686 -45.14 -11.40 -5.30
C LEU A 686 -45.55 -10.05 -5.88
N GLY A 687 -46.54 -9.40 -5.26
CA GLY A 687 -46.98 -8.07 -5.64
C GLY A 687 -46.14 -7.01 -4.93
N GLN A 688 -45.63 -6.03 -5.67
CA GLN A 688 -44.98 -4.87 -5.09
C GLN A 688 -46.01 -4.02 -4.31
N VAL A 689 -45.79 -3.87 -3.00
CA VAL A 689 -46.29 -2.73 -2.24
C VAL A 689 -45.17 -1.68 -2.33
N HIS A 690 -45.39 -0.63 -3.12
CA HIS A 690 -44.47 0.51 -3.17
C HIS A 690 -44.67 1.38 -1.92
N GLU A 691 -43.83 1.16 -0.91
CA GLU A 691 -43.49 2.20 0.06
C GLU A 691 -42.21 2.89 -0.42
N SER A 692 -42.28 4.21 -0.63
CA SER A 692 -41.23 4.98 -1.31
C SER A 692 -40.31 5.68 -0.31
N THR A 693 -39.40 4.93 0.30
CA THR A 693 -38.24 5.50 0.99
C THR A 693 -37.21 5.95 -0.05
N HIS A 694 -36.86 7.25 -0.01
CA HIS A 694 -35.76 7.78 -0.81
C HIS A 694 -34.43 7.44 -0.14
N TYR A 695 -33.83 6.33 -0.55
CA TYR A 695 -32.41 6.09 -0.31
C TYR A 695 -31.58 6.99 -1.25
N GLN A 696 -30.58 7.67 -0.68
CA GLN A 696 -29.60 8.46 -1.43
C GLN A 696 -28.28 7.68 -1.43
N SER A 697 -27.65 7.50 -2.60
CA SER A 697 -26.35 6.82 -2.69
C SER A 697 -25.28 7.63 -1.97
N CYS A 698 -24.47 6.95 -1.15
CA CYS A 698 -23.28 7.51 -0.51
C CYS A 698 -22.03 7.48 -1.41
N PHE A 699 -22.04 6.68 -2.47
CA PHE A 699 -20.95 6.56 -3.42
C PHE A 699 -21.18 7.52 -4.59
N GLN A 700 -20.15 8.27 -4.98
CA GLN A 700 -20.18 9.31 -6.02
C GLN A 700 -18.83 9.41 -6.75
#